data_AF-A0A317IZB9-F1
#
_entry.id   AF-A0A317IZB9-F1
#
_cell.length_a   1.000
_cell.length_b   1.000
_cell.length_c   1.000
_cell.angle_alpha   90.00
_cell.angle_beta   90.00
_cell.angle_gamma   90.00
#
_symmetry.space_group_name_H-M   'P 1'
#
loop_
_entity.id
_entity.type
_entity.pdbx_description
1 polymer ?
#
loop_
_entity_poly.entity_id
_entity_poly.type
_entity_poly.pdbx_seq_one_letter_code
_entity_poly.pdbx_strand_id
1 'polypeptide(L)'
;MRSLSFILAISLLSSITSNAQPDRWQQHVKYTMDVNMDVNTNRFSGKQKLEYTNNSPDTLFKVFYHLYWNAFQPNSMMDTRSRELGKIKVNGRPDWDGRVKDRILNLKPDEVGYQKVLSLKMDGVAQNYQVDETILEVKLSKPILPHSKVVFDMDFEAQVPLQVRRSGRDNPQTGVRYSMSQWYPKISEYDYEGWHPTPYVAREFYGVWGDYDVKITIDKSYMLAGSGYLQNPNLIGFGYETPGTKVPEVKGNTITWNFIAPNVHDFVWAADPQFHHLVRTVPNGPTINVVYKYKEGDQKNEDAWKEVADAAVIVLPFIEKKFGKYPYKQYSFIQGGDGGMEYPMATLISGPGVGTAFHEWMHSWFQGMFGTNESMYAWIDEGFTEFATDEVEDFYYSQPSVRAKYDASRLKVMDSVAALLPLKHRGNYQNYFYVVKSGLEEPLTTHADHFNTNLAYSIAAYSKGCLFLSQLGYIIGEDTRDKVLLEYYRLWKFKHPNANDFVQVAEKVSGVKLDWYKEWWTATTKTIDYGIDSLWEEDGKTKIRLRMVGKMPMPLDVQIEYRNGDKEIIYIPQYLMFGEKPVEDKSIPRTTVEPWKWTHPTYVFELKHKIIDLKAAEIDPTQRMADVDRKNNRLELSW
;
A
#
# COMPACT_ATOMS: atom_id res chain seq x y z
N MET A 1 -35.56 -59.31 41.02
CA MET A 1 -34.10 -59.42 41.20
C MET A 1 -33.45 -59.44 39.82
N ARG A 2 -32.57 -58.47 39.54
CA ARG A 2 -31.33 -58.54 38.73
C ARG A 2 -31.42 -59.09 37.30
N SER A 3 -30.77 -58.61 36.25
CA SER A 3 -29.90 -57.47 35.86
C SER A 3 -29.44 -57.82 34.42
N LEU A 4 -28.82 -56.88 33.69
CA LEU A 4 -28.18 -56.98 32.35
C LEU A 4 -29.09 -56.72 31.13
N SER A 5 -28.75 -55.92 30.11
CA SER A 5 -27.65 -54.97 29.81
C SER A 5 -28.14 -54.22 28.55
N PHE A 6 -28.43 -52.92 28.58
CA PHE A 6 -27.56 -51.81 28.20
C PHE A 6 -26.62 -52.04 26.99
N ILE A 7 -26.67 -51.06 26.06
CA ILE A 7 -25.74 -50.72 24.97
C ILE A 7 -26.09 -51.29 23.58
N LEU A 8 -26.91 -50.54 22.83
CA LEU A 8 -26.61 -50.23 21.42
C LEU A 8 -27.25 -48.89 21.02
N ALA A 9 -26.74 -47.81 21.60
CA ALA A 9 -26.99 -46.44 21.13
C ALA A 9 -25.62 -45.78 20.90
N ILE A 10 -24.87 -46.29 19.92
CA ILE A 10 -23.66 -45.62 19.44
C ILE A 10 -24.11 -44.53 18.48
N SER A 11 -24.40 -43.37 19.06
CA SER A 11 -23.86 -42.07 18.64
C SER A 11 -23.54 -41.92 17.15
N LEU A 12 -24.55 -41.55 16.36
CA LEU A 12 -24.36 -40.59 15.26
C LEU A 12 -24.14 -39.21 15.88
N LEU A 13 -22.93 -39.00 16.39
CA LEU A 13 -22.41 -37.65 16.60
C LEU A 13 -22.11 -37.10 15.21
N SER A 14 -23.07 -36.37 14.67
CA SER A 14 -22.84 -35.43 13.59
C SER A 14 -21.66 -34.56 13.99
N SER A 15 -20.54 -34.74 13.30
CA SER A 15 -19.41 -33.82 13.35
C SER A 15 -19.86 -32.49 12.79
N ILE A 16 -20.58 -31.70 13.59
CA ILE A 16 -20.69 -30.27 13.36
C ILE A 16 -19.28 -29.75 13.68
N THR A 17 -18.43 -29.72 12.66
CA THR A 17 -17.23 -28.90 12.72
C THR A 17 -17.73 -27.46 12.80
N SER A 18 -17.89 -26.96 14.02
CA SER A 18 -17.94 -25.53 14.26
C SER A 18 -16.58 -24.99 13.83
N ASN A 19 -16.48 -24.53 12.58
CA ASN A 19 -15.37 -23.70 12.15
C ASN A 19 -15.47 -22.41 12.94
N ALA A 20 -14.82 -22.37 14.10
CA ALA A 20 -14.74 -21.22 15.00
C ALA A 20 -13.71 -20.18 14.51
N GLN A 21 -13.42 -20.16 13.22
CA GLN A 21 -12.80 -19.01 12.56
C GLN A 21 -13.98 -18.20 12.02
N PRO A 22 -14.10 -16.89 12.29
CA PRO A 22 -15.06 -16.08 11.59
C PRO A 22 -14.81 -16.31 10.10
N ASP A 23 -15.82 -16.83 9.39
CA ASP A 23 -15.76 -16.97 7.96
C ASP A 23 -15.37 -15.59 7.43
N ARG A 24 -14.24 -15.46 6.73
CA ARG A 24 -13.78 -14.18 6.16
C ARG A 24 -14.67 -13.90 4.94
N TRP A 25 -15.92 -13.54 5.21
CA TRP A 25 -16.86 -13.05 4.24
C TRP A 25 -16.48 -11.60 3.88
N GLN A 26 -16.80 -11.20 2.65
CA GLN A 26 -16.61 -9.84 2.16
C GLN A 26 -17.89 -9.41 1.45
N GLN A 27 -18.24 -8.14 1.52
CA GLN A 27 -19.43 -7.65 0.83
C GLN A 27 -19.17 -7.56 -0.67
N HIS A 28 -20.24 -7.46 -1.44
CA HIS A 28 -20.12 -7.24 -2.88
C HIS A 28 -21.08 -6.17 -3.35
N VAL A 29 -20.57 -5.27 -4.18
CA VAL A 29 -21.33 -4.17 -4.77
C VAL A 29 -21.33 -4.22 -6.30
N LYS A 30 -22.38 -3.66 -6.89
CA LYS A 30 -22.38 -3.33 -8.31
C LYS A 30 -22.96 -1.94 -8.49
N TYR A 31 -22.11 -1.02 -8.93
CA TYR A 31 -22.46 0.35 -9.24
C TYR A 31 -22.84 0.48 -10.72
N THR A 32 -23.97 1.11 -10.98
CA THR A 32 -24.31 1.67 -12.28
C THR A 32 -24.54 3.16 -12.09
N MET A 33 -23.70 3.98 -12.73
CA MET A 33 -23.70 5.44 -12.55
C MET A 33 -23.91 6.16 -13.88
N ASP A 34 -24.75 7.18 -13.86
CA ASP A 34 -24.95 8.14 -14.95
C ASP A 34 -24.69 9.56 -14.42
N VAL A 35 -23.66 10.19 -14.94
CA VAL A 35 -23.12 11.46 -14.46
C VAL A 35 -23.16 12.49 -15.57
N ASN A 36 -23.65 13.68 -15.25
CA ASN A 36 -23.68 14.82 -16.17
C ASN A 36 -22.84 15.97 -15.62
N MET A 37 -21.67 16.18 -16.22
CA MET A 37 -20.67 17.16 -15.81
C MET A 37 -20.86 18.49 -16.55
N ASP A 38 -21.09 19.56 -15.79
CA ASP A 38 -21.07 20.92 -16.29
C ASP A 38 -19.69 21.56 -16.03
N VAL A 39 -18.92 21.67 -17.12
CA VAL A 39 -17.55 22.18 -17.08
C VAL A 39 -17.47 23.70 -16.85
N ASN A 40 -18.58 24.43 -16.98
CA ASN A 40 -18.63 25.87 -16.76
C ASN A 40 -18.86 26.20 -15.29
N THR A 41 -19.73 25.43 -14.62
CA THR A 41 -20.05 25.62 -13.21
C THR A 41 -19.20 24.76 -12.28
N ASN A 42 -18.45 23.78 -12.80
CA ASN A 42 -17.68 22.79 -12.03
C ASN A 42 -18.56 21.92 -11.12
N ARG A 43 -19.77 21.63 -11.58
CA ARG A 43 -20.76 20.84 -10.85
C ARG A 43 -21.22 19.68 -11.71
N PHE A 44 -21.71 18.64 -11.06
CA PHE A 44 -22.38 17.57 -11.77
C PHE A 44 -23.56 17.02 -10.97
N SER A 45 -24.49 16.43 -11.71
CA SER A 45 -25.53 15.58 -11.15
C SER A 45 -25.18 14.13 -11.43
N GLY A 46 -25.48 13.26 -10.46
CA GLY A 46 -25.24 11.83 -10.56
C GLY A 46 -26.49 11.05 -10.19
N LYS A 47 -26.78 10.02 -11.00
CA LYS A 47 -27.70 8.94 -10.64
C LYS A 47 -26.88 7.70 -10.40
N GLN A 48 -27.02 7.13 -9.20
CA GLN A 48 -26.30 5.95 -8.78
C GLN A 48 -27.31 4.86 -8.43
N LYS A 49 -27.17 3.71 -9.07
CA LYS A 49 -27.81 2.46 -8.67
C LYS A 49 -26.76 1.53 -8.11
N LEU A 50 -26.94 1.10 -6.87
CA LEU A 50 -26.03 0.21 -6.15
C LEU A 50 -26.76 -1.08 -5.78
N GLU A 51 -26.42 -2.19 -6.44
CA GLU A 51 -26.82 -3.52 -5.95
C GLU A 51 -25.85 -3.91 -4.83
N TYR A 52 -26.34 -4.02 -3.60
CA TYR A 52 -25.54 -4.43 -2.43
C TYR A 52 -25.90 -5.87 -2.05
N THR A 53 -24.89 -6.73 -1.94
CA THR A 53 -25.04 -8.12 -1.48
C THR A 53 -24.52 -8.22 -0.06
N ASN A 54 -25.39 -8.51 0.91
CA ASN A 54 -25.00 -8.78 2.29
C ASN A 54 -24.51 -10.23 2.42
N ASN A 55 -23.21 -10.46 2.37
CA ASN A 55 -22.60 -11.78 2.56
C ASN A 55 -22.35 -12.14 4.03
N SER A 56 -22.61 -11.21 4.96
CA SER A 56 -22.44 -11.46 6.39
C SER A 56 -23.51 -12.39 6.96
N PRO A 57 -23.26 -13.02 8.13
CA PRO A 57 -24.29 -13.71 8.90
C PRO A 57 -25.23 -12.74 9.62
N ASP A 58 -25.02 -11.42 9.50
CA ASP A 58 -25.67 -10.39 10.30
C ASP A 58 -26.85 -9.74 9.58
N THR A 59 -27.84 -9.32 10.36
CA THR A 59 -28.95 -8.49 9.89
C THR A 59 -28.56 -7.01 10.02
N LEU A 60 -28.52 -6.30 8.89
CA LEU A 60 -28.10 -4.90 8.86
C LEU A 60 -29.30 -3.96 8.99
N PHE A 61 -29.30 -3.11 10.01
CA PHE A 61 -30.37 -2.13 10.27
C PHE A 61 -30.02 -0.72 9.78
N LYS A 62 -28.76 -0.51 9.42
CA LYS A 62 -28.23 0.74 8.90
C LYS A 62 -27.11 0.46 7.89
N VAL A 63 -26.87 1.42 7.01
CA VAL A 63 -25.70 1.46 6.12
C VAL A 63 -25.06 2.84 6.21
N PHE A 64 -23.80 2.93 5.80
CA PHE A 64 -23.05 4.18 5.77
C PHE A 64 -22.48 4.43 4.38
N TYR A 65 -22.42 5.70 3.98
CA TYR A 65 -21.67 6.13 2.80
C TYR A 65 -20.65 7.18 3.18
N HIS A 66 -19.49 7.16 2.51
CA HIS A 66 -18.55 8.26 2.51
C HIS A 66 -18.95 9.31 1.48
N LEU A 67 -18.93 10.56 1.93
CA LEU A 67 -19.09 11.80 1.19
C LEU A 67 -17.78 12.58 1.23
N TYR A 68 -16.70 11.99 0.71
CA TYR A 68 -15.32 12.46 0.81
C TYR A 68 -15.13 13.94 0.51
N TRP A 69 -15.83 14.47 -0.50
CA TRP A 69 -15.62 15.86 -0.90
C TRP A 69 -16.14 16.89 0.09
N ASN A 70 -16.99 16.47 1.05
CA ASN A 70 -17.41 17.36 2.12
C ASN A 70 -16.26 17.78 3.04
N ALA A 71 -15.11 17.10 2.98
CA ALA A 71 -13.89 17.51 3.68
C ALA A 71 -13.27 18.80 3.11
N PHE A 72 -13.54 19.18 1.85
CA PHE A 72 -12.99 20.38 1.21
C PHE A 72 -13.84 21.64 1.48
N GLN A 73 -14.27 21.79 2.74
CA GLN A 73 -15.04 22.93 3.21
C GLN A 73 -14.31 23.61 4.37
N PRO A 74 -14.36 24.96 4.49
CA PRO A 74 -13.81 25.66 5.63
C PRO A 74 -14.36 25.10 6.95
N ASN A 75 -13.47 24.88 7.93
CA ASN A 75 -13.76 24.29 9.24
C ASN A 75 -14.17 22.81 9.24
N SER A 76 -13.99 22.07 8.14
CA SER A 76 -14.06 20.61 8.16
C SER A 76 -13.01 20.00 9.10
N MET A 77 -13.13 18.69 9.38
CA MET A 77 -12.11 17.95 10.11
C MET A 77 -10.75 18.03 9.40
N MET A 78 -10.70 17.91 8.07
CA MET A 78 -9.47 18.03 7.27
C MET A 78 -8.82 19.41 7.40
N ASP A 79 -9.61 20.49 7.25
CA ASP A 79 -9.11 21.87 7.40
C ASP A 79 -8.51 22.09 8.78
N THR A 80 -9.29 21.77 9.83
CA THR A 80 -8.86 21.98 11.22
C THR A 80 -7.62 21.16 11.54
N ARG A 81 -7.60 19.88 11.15
CA ARG A 81 -6.45 19.00 11.37
C ARG A 81 -5.18 19.53 10.72
N SER A 82 -5.25 19.97 9.47
CA SER A 82 -4.11 20.54 8.74
C SER A 82 -3.55 21.78 9.45
N ARG A 83 -4.44 22.68 9.91
CA ARG A 83 -4.03 23.89 10.63
C ARG A 83 -3.41 23.58 12.01
N GLU A 84 -3.95 22.62 12.75
CA GLU A 84 -3.36 22.20 14.03
C GLU A 84 -1.98 21.56 13.85
N LEU A 85 -1.79 20.71 12.83
CA LEU A 85 -0.47 20.19 12.46
C LEU A 85 0.50 21.31 12.07
N GLY A 86 0.03 22.37 11.43
CA GLY A 86 0.83 23.54 11.08
C GLY A 86 1.42 24.29 12.29
N LYS A 87 0.83 24.12 13.48
CA LYS A 87 1.35 24.70 14.73
C LYS A 87 2.48 23.87 15.34
N ILE A 88 2.53 22.57 15.05
CA ILE A 88 3.59 21.67 15.51
C ILE A 88 4.85 21.95 14.68
N LYS A 89 6.00 22.03 15.36
CA LYS A 89 7.31 22.23 14.73
C LYS A 89 8.15 20.97 14.78
N VAL A 90 8.46 20.42 13.61
CA VAL A 90 9.42 19.34 13.43
C VAL A 90 10.65 19.93 12.74
N ASN A 91 11.82 19.83 13.37
CA ASN A 91 13.07 20.49 12.92
C ASN A 91 12.89 21.99 12.59
N GLY A 92 12.09 22.71 13.40
CA GLY A 92 11.82 24.13 13.19
C GLY A 92 10.86 24.47 12.04
N ARG A 93 10.28 23.48 11.35
CA ARG A 93 9.30 23.68 10.28
C ARG A 93 7.89 23.24 10.71
N PRO A 94 6.81 23.93 10.29
CA PRO A 94 5.45 23.41 10.42
C PRO A 94 5.32 21.99 9.89
N ASP A 95 4.62 21.13 10.60
CA ASP A 95 4.44 19.71 10.25
C ASP A 95 3.19 19.43 9.38
N TRP A 96 2.47 20.46 8.92
CA TRP A 96 1.36 20.26 7.98
C TRP A 96 1.82 19.72 6.62
N ASP A 97 0.88 19.22 5.81
CA ASP A 97 1.16 18.95 4.41
C ASP A 97 1.31 20.28 3.65
N GLY A 98 2.47 20.48 3.02
CA GLY A 98 2.80 21.71 2.30
C GLY A 98 1.87 22.01 1.11
N ARG A 99 1.13 21.02 0.63
CA ARG A 99 0.11 21.16 -0.43
C ARG A 99 -1.22 21.66 0.13
N VAL A 100 -1.55 21.33 1.38
CA VAL A 100 -2.84 21.65 2.01
C VAL A 100 -2.76 22.94 2.82
N LYS A 101 -1.84 23.01 3.80
CA LYS A 101 -1.68 24.16 4.72
C LYS A 101 -3.03 24.64 5.27
N ASP A 102 -3.33 25.93 5.15
CA ASP A 102 -4.58 26.59 5.49
C ASP A 102 -5.45 26.90 4.24
N ARG A 103 -5.20 26.24 3.10
CA ARG A 103 -5.88 26.56 1.84
C ARG A 103 -7.38 26.30 1.90
N ILE A 104 -7.82 25.26 2.61
CA ILE A 104 -9.24 24.87 2.71
C ILE A 104 -10.04 25.97 3.41
N LEU A 105 -9.53 26.53 4.52
CA LEU A 105 -10.12 27.66 5.22
C LEU A 105 -10.42 28.85 4.30
N ASN A 106 -9.59 29.04 3.27
CA ASN A 106 -9.64 30.20 2.37
C ASN A 106 -10.41 29.95 1.06
N LEU A 107 -11.05 28.78 0.90
CA LEU A 107 -11.85 28.49 -0.29
C LEU A 107 -13.13 29.32 -0.32
N LYS A 108 -13.46 29.86 -1.49
CA LYS A 108 -14.75 30.53 -1.75
C LYS A 108 -15.89 29.53 -1.95
N PRO A 109 -17.17 29.95 -1.85
CA PRO A 109 -18.33 29.07 -2.04
C PRO A 109 -18.36 28.29 -3.37
N ASP A 110 -17.75 28.81 -4.44
CA ASP A 110 -17.63 28.15 -5.75
C ASP A 110 -16.33 27.32 -5.89
N GLU A 111 -15.43 27.38 -4.91
CA GLU A 111 -14.15 26.67 -4.88
C GLU A 111 -14.17 25.46 -3.91
N VAL A 112 -15.12 25.40 -2.98
CA VAL A 112 -15.29 24.24 -2.07
C VAL A 112 -15.70 22.98 -2.81
N GLY A 113 -15.36 21.83 -2.23
CA GLY A 113 -15.92 20.54 -2.65
C GLY A 113 -17.14 20.18 -1.82
N TYR A 114 -18.12 19.53 -2.43
CA TYR A 114 -19.18 18.85 -1.68
C TYR A 114 -19.79 17.71 -2.49
N GLN A 115 -20.41 16.78 -1.76
CA GLN A 115 -21.32 15.76 -2.26
C GLN A 115 -22.60 15.83 -1.44
N LYS A 116 -23.73 16.00 -2.13
CA LYS A 116 -25.03 16.18 -1.49
C LYS A 116 -26.02 15.18 -2.06
N VAL A 117 -26.51 14.30 -1.18
CA VAL A 117 -27.55 13.32 -1.50
C VAL A 117 -28.91 14.02 -1.54
N LEU A 118 -29.56 13.94 -2.71
CA LEU A 118 -30.86 14.55 -2.98
C LEU A 118 -32.01 13.58 -2.70
N SER A 119 -31.80 12.30 -3.00
CA SER A 119 -32.71 11.24 -2.60
C SER A 119 -31.97 9.92 -2.45
N LEU A 120 -32.46 9.06 -1.56
CA LEU A 120 -31.98 7.70 -1.39
C LEU A 120 -33.17 6.77 -1.17
N LYS A 121 -33.26 5.73 -2.01
CA LYS A 121 -34.24 4.66 -1.89
C LYS A 121 -33.54 3.33 -1.74
N MET A 122 -34.16 2.41 -1.00
CA MET A 122 -33.81 1.00 -0.96
C MET A 122 -35.01 0.21 -1.47
N ASP A 123 -34.84 -0.56 -2.54
CA ASP A 123 -35.89 -1.33 -3.22
C ASP A 123 -37.15 -0.48 -3.51
N GLY A 124 -36.92 0.76 -3.98
CA GLY A 124 -37.96 1.74 -4.31
C GLY A 124 -38.59 2.49 -3.12
N VAL A 125 -38.25 2.14 -1.88
CA VAL A 125 -38.75 2.81 -0.66
C VAL A 125 -37.77 3.89 -0.23
N ALA A 126 -38.24 5.12 0.03
CA ALA A 126 -37.39 6.20 0.53
C ALA A 126 -36.81 5.89 1.92
N GLN A 127 -35.53 6.20 2.13
CA GLN A 127 -34.84 6.00 3.41
C GLN A 127 -34.60 7.32 4.12
N ASN A 128 -34.60 7.28 5.46
CA ASN A 128 -34.19 8.42 6.27
C ASN A 128 -32.68 8.37 6.49
N TYR A 129 -32.02 9.51 6.34
CA TYR A 129 -30.58 9.61 6.49
C TYR A 129 -30.17 10.92 7.18
N GLN A 130 -28.98 10.89 7.78
CA GLN A 130 -28.31 12.03 8.39
C GLN A 130 -26.93 12.17 7.74
N VAL A 131 -26.52 13.41 7.50
CA VAL A 131 -25.17 13.73 7.01
C VAL A 131 -24.37 14.31 8.17
N ASP A 132 -23.28 13.65 8.52
CA ASP A 132 -22.30 14.07 9.50
C ASP A 132 -20.97 14.32 8.77
N GLU A 133 -20.81 15.54 8.25
CA GLU A 133 -19.69 15.98 7.42
C GLU A 133 -19.42 15.03 6.23
N THR A 134 -18.44 14.13 6.34
CA THR A 134 -18.04 13.17 5.31
C THR A 134 -18.76 11.83 5.41
N ILE A 135 -19.70 11.65 6.33
CA ILE A 135 -20.44 10.40 6.52
C ILE A 135 -21.94 10.63 6.31
N LEU A 136 -22.57 9.73 5.58
CA LEU A 136 -24.02 9.61 5.46
C LEU A 136 -24.46 8.36 6.23
N GLU A 137 -25.12 8.52 7.38
CA GLU A 137 -25.77 7.42 8.09
C GLU A 137 -27.19 7.23 7.56
N VAL A 138 -27.50 6.03 7.09
CA VAL A 138 -28.81 5.68 6.55
C VAL A 138 -29.50 4.69 7.47
N LYS A 139 -30.57 5.12 8.13
CA LYS A 139 -31.40 4.23 8.94
C LYS A 139 -32.40 3.53 8.03
N LEU A 140 -32.29 2.22 7.93
CA LEU A 140 -33.11 1.45 7.01
C LEU A 140 -34.53 1.26 7.53
N SER A 141 -35.51 1.51 6.67
CA SER A 141 -36.94 1.24 6.89
C SER A 141 -37.26 -0.25 6.98
N LYS A 142 -36.44 -1.09 6.34
CA LYS A 142 -36.42 -2.55 6.47
C LYS A 142 -34.97 -3.02 6.56
N PRO A 143 -34.63 -3.99 7.42
CA PRO A 143 -33.26 -4.47 7.50
C PRO A 143 -32.85 -5.26 6.25
N ILE A 144 -31.55 -5.28 5.96
CA ILE A 144 -30.96 -6.19 4.97
C ILE A 144 -30.66 -7.51 5.70
N LEU A 145 -31.30 -8.59 5.27
CA LEU A 145 -31.12 -9.89 5.90
C LEU A 145 -29.76 -10.52 5.51
N PRO A 146 -29.24 -11.46 6.31
CA PRO A 146 -28.07 -12.25 5.93
C PRO A 146 -28.24 -12.90 4.56
N HIS A 147 -27.17 -12.94 3.77
CA HIS A 147 -27.12 -13.59 2.44
C HIS A 147 -28.20 -13.10 1.46
N SER A 148 -28.64 -11.84 1.61
CA SER A 148 -29.64 -11.21 0.74
C SER A 148 -29.06 -10.05 -0.07
N LYS A 149 -29.83 -9.59 -1.05
CA LYS A 149 -29.47 -8.44 -1.90
C LYS A 149 -30.55 -7.38 -1.81
N VAL A 150 -30.12 -6.12 -1.87
CA VAL A 150 -30.98 -4.95 -2.00
C VAL A 150 -30.43 -4.01 -3.06
N VAL A 151 -31.28 -3.15 -3.59
CA VAL A 151 -30.88 -2.10 -4.53
C VAL A 151 -31.06 -0.74 -3.88
N PHE A 152 -29.98 0.04 -3.84
CA PHE A 152 -30.05 1.45 -3.50
C PHE A 152 -30.08 2.30 -4.76
N ASP A 153 -31.10 3.14 -4.89
CA ASP A 153 -31.18 4.17 -5.94
C ASP A 153 -30.94 5.54 -5.29
N MET A 154 -29.92 6.25 -5.76
CA MET A 154 -29.49 7.53 -5.21
C MET A 154 -29.37 8.59 -6.31
N ASP A 155 -30.01 9.73 -6.08
CA ASP A 155 -29.76 10.95 -6.84
C ASP A 155 -28.89 11.87 -5.98
N PHE A 156 -27.82 12.42 -6.55
CA PHE A 156 -26.93 13.34 -5.86
C PHE A 156 -26.41 14.45 -6.76
N GLU A 157 -25.96 15.53 -6.14
CA GLU A 157 -25.23 16.62 -6.79
C GLU A 157 -23.88 16.84 -6.10
N ALA A 158 -22.91 17.32 -6.85
CA ALA A 158 -21.58 17.62 -6.33
C ALA A 158 -20.96 18.85 -6.99
N GLN A 159 -20.10 19.54 -6.24
CA GLN A 159 -19.22 20.58 -6.75
C GLN A 159 -17.78 20.10 -6.62
N VAL A 160 -17.03 20.21 -7.72
CA VAL A 160 -15.62 19.81 -7.75
C VAL A 160 -14.79 20.84 -6.98
N PRO A 161 -14.03 20.42 -5.94
CA PRO A 161 -13.18 21.34 -5.19
C PRO A 161 -12.08 21.90 -6.09
N LEU A 162 -11.67 23.14 -5.85
CA LEU A 162 -10.36 23.61 -6.32
C LEU A 162 -9.29 22.64 -5.81
N GLN A 163 -8.33 22.24 -6.65
CA GLN A 163 -7.35 21.21 -6.29
C GLN A 163 -6.57 21.59 -5.04
N VAL A 164 -6.84 20.90 -3.93
CA VAL A 164 -6.07 21.01 -2.68
C VAL A 164 -5.30 19.73 -2.40
N ARG A 165 -5.99 18.59 -2.43
CA ARG A 165 -5.45 17.27 -2.13
C ARG A 165 -6.17 16.20 -2.94
N ARG A 166 -5.44 15.34 -3.66
CA ARG A 166 -5.90 14.22 -4.49
C ARG A 166 -6.92 14.59 -5.56
N SER A 167 -8.14 14.92 -5.16
CA SER A 167 -9.22 15.35 -6.04
C SER A 167 -9.20 16.86 -6.30
N GLY A 168 -9.77 17.24 -7.42
CA GLY A 168 -10.19 18.62 -7.68
C GLY A 168 -9.99 19.08 -9.11
N ARG A 169 -10.13 20.39 -9.28
CA ARG A 169 -10.03 21.10 -10.55
C ARG A 169 -8.94 22.15 -10.55
N ASP A 170 -8.54 22.56 -11.76
CA ASP A 170 -7.63 23.69 -12.00
C ASP A 170 -6.31 23.52 -11.23
N ASN A 171 -5.67 22.38 -11.44
CA ASN A 171 -4.48 22.02 -10.69
C ASN A 171 -3.34 23.03 -10.93
N PRO A 172 -2.83 23.70 -9.88
CA PRO A 172 -1.85 24.76 -10.04
C PRO A 172 -0.45 24.25 -10.44
N GLN A 173 -0.15 22.97 -10.23
CA GLN A 173 1.16 22.37 -10.56
C GLN A 173 1.14 21.72 -11.95
N THR A 174 0.11 20.94 -12.25
CA THR A 174 0.03 20.15 -13.48
C THR A 174 -0.70 20.86 -14.61
N GLY A 175 -1.56 21.83 -14.27
CA GLY A 175 -2.47 22.49 -15.21
C GLY A 175 -3.64 21.61 -15.66
N VAL A 176 -3.77 20.39 -15.11
CA VAL A 176 -4.85 19.45 -15.43
C VAL A 176 -6.17 19.99 -14.92
N ARG A 177 -7.19 19.92 -15.79
CA ARG A 177 -8.49 20.53 -15.53
C ARG A 177 -9.31 19.78 -14.49
N TYR A 178 -9.39 18.45 -14.53
CA TYR A 178 -10.11 17.63 -13.54
C TYR A 178 -9.34 16.38 -13.12
N SER A 179 -9.20 16.18 -11.81
CA SER A 179 -8.73 14.96 -11.14
C SER A 179 -9.86 14.47 -10.24
N MET A 180 -10.58 13.43 -10.67
CA MET A 180 -11.86 13.03 -10.09
C MET A 180 -11.71 11.69 -9.36
N SER A 181 -11.16 11.79 -8.16
CA SER A 181 -11.09 10.69 -7.20
C SER A 181 -12.12 10.89 -6.09
N GLN A 182 -12.55 9.79 -5.45
CA GLN A 182 -13.51 9.82 -4.34
C GLN A 182 -14.75 10.70 -4.62
N TRP A 183 -15.17 10.76 -5.89
CA TRP A 183 -16.05 11.81 -6.43
C TRP A 183 -17.53 11.47 -6.31
N TYR A 184 -17.89 10.25 -5.91
CA TYR A 184 -19.26 9.78 -5.74
C TYR A 184 -19.54 9.34 -4.29
N PRO A 185 -20.80 9.39 -3.80
CA PRO A 185 -21.20 8.76 -2.55
C PRO A 185 -20.93 7.25 -2.57
N LYS A 186 -19.90 6.82 -1.83
CA LYS A 186 -19.42 5.43 -1.84
C LYS A 186 -19.83 4.72 -0.55
N ILE A 187 -20.47 3.57 -0.66
CA ILE A 187 -20.85 2.80 0.54
C ILE A 187 -19.60 2.37 1.31
N SER A 188 -19.63 2.49 2.65
CA SER A 188 -18.55 2.03 3.53
C SER A 188 -18.48 0.51 3.54
N GLU A 189 -17.30 -0.06 3.77
CA GLU A 189 -17.17 -1.50 3.96
C GLU A 189 -17.78 -1.94 5.29
N TYR A 190 -18.42 -3.11 5.27
CA TYR A 190 -18.86 -3.84 6.43
C TYR A 190 -18.14 -5.18 6.39
N ASP A 191 -17.36 -5.53 7.40
CA ASP A 191 -16.64 -6.80 7.47
C ASP A 191 -16.82 -7.48 8.84
N TYR A 192 -16.00 -8.47 9.15
CA TYR A 192 -16.05 -9.20 10.42
C TYR A 192 -15.73 -8.33 11.66
N GLU A 193 -15.19 -7.12 11.49
CA GLU A 193 -14.99 -6.12 12.55
C GLU A 193 -16.16 -5.12 12.65
N GLY A 194 -17.09 -5.16 11.69
CA GLY A 194 -18.28 -4.31 11.65
C GLY A 194 -18.22 -3.28 10.54
N TRP A 195 -18.94 -2.17 10.74
CA TRP A 195 -18.95 -1.06 9.77
C TRP A 195 -17.70 -0.20 9.95
N HIS A 196 -17.12 0.26 8.85
CA HIS A 196 -15.97 1.17 8.83
C HIS A 196 -16.33 2.61 8.36
N PRO A 197 -17.24 3.35 9.04
CA PRO A 197 -17.64 4.69 8.63
C PRO A 197 -16.69 5.77 9.18
N THR A 198 -15.38 5.55 9.08
CA THR A 198 -14.38 6.52 9.57
C THR A 198 -14.49 7.82 8.77
N PRO A 199 -14.66 8.99 9.41
CA PRO A 199 -14.66 10.27 8.70
C PRO A 199 -13.38 10.49 7.90
N TYR A 200 -13.53 10.93 6.65
CA TYR A 200 -12.38 11.24 5.81
C TYR A 200 -11.74 12.56 6.25
N VAL A 201 -10.46 12.49 6.63
CA VAL A 201 -9.67 13.65 7.05
C VAL A 201 -8.50 13.87 6.10
N ALA A 202 -7.53 12.96 6.02
CA ALA A 202 -6.39 13.15 5.11
C ALA A 202 -5.81 11.87 4.50
N ARG A 203 -6.10 10.71 5.08
CA ARG A 203 -5.48 9.43 4.70
C ARG A 203 -6.34 8.60 3.77
N GLU A 204 -5.83 7.44 3.41
CA GLU A 204 -6.41 6.53 2.42
C GLU A 204 -7.71 5.86 2.85
N PHE A 205 -8.27 5.04 1.97
CA PHE A 205 -9.67 4.61 2.04
C PHE A 205 -9.83 3.10 2.06
N TYR A 206 -10.93 2.63 2.62
CA TYR A 206 -11.32 1.22 2.63
C TYR A 206 -12.65 1.06 1.90
N GLY A 207 -12.77 0.07 1.01
CA GLY A 207 -13.88 -0.01 0.07
C GLY A 207 -14.33 -1.44 -0.25
N VAL A 208 -15.61 -1.55 -0.60
CA VAL A 208 -16.25 -2.82 -0.95
C VAL A 208 -15.83 -3.28 -2.34
N TRP A 209 -15.47 -4.55 -2.49
CA TRP A 209 -15.23 -5.15 -3.81
C TRP A 209 -16.49 -5.16 -4.68
N GLY A 210 -16.35 -4.80 -5.94
CA GLY A 210 -17.49 -4.79 -6.85
C GLY A 210 -17.20 -4.47 -8.30
N ASP A 211 -18.30 -4.32 -9.04
CA ASP A 211 -18.29 -4.00 -10.46
C ASP A 211 -18.84 -2.59 -10.70
N TYR A 212 -18.21 -1.85 -11.60
CA TYR A 212 -18.57 -0.48 -11.93
C TYR A 212 -18.94 -0.38 -13.41
N ASP A 213 -20.14 0.13 -13.72
CA ASP A 213 -20.58 0.61 -15.03
C ASP A 213 -20.83 2.12 -14.91
N VAL A 214 -19.93 2.93 -15.46
CA VAL A 214 -19.88 4.37 -15.23
C VAL A 214 -20.00 5.12 -16.55
N LYS A 215 -21.09 5.88 -16.67
CA LYS A 215 -21.34 6.78 -17.80
C LYS A 215 -21.10 8.21 -17.37
N ILE A 216 -20.21 8.88 -18.10
CA ILE A 216 -19.84 10.27 -17.86
C ILE A 216 -20.16 11.08 -19.11
N THR A 217 -21.16 11.94 -19.01
CA THR A 217 -21.51 12.90 -20.05
C THR A 217 -20.84 14.24 -19.73
N ILE A 218 -20.00 14.71 -20.64
CA ILE A 218 -19.19 15.93 -20.48
C ILE A 218 -19.09 16.67 -21.81
N ASP A 219 -18.65 17.93 -21.79
CA ASP A 219 -18.34 18.70 -23.00
C ASP A 219 -17.43 17.90 -23.96
N LYS A 220 -17.78 17.89 -25.25
CA LYS A 220 -17.14 17.03 -26.27
C LYS A 220 -15.67 17.35 -26.54
N SER A 221 -15.17 18.50 -26.09
CA SER A 221 -13.76 18.87 -26.22
C SER A 221 -12.86 18.17 -25.20
N TYR A 222 -13.43 17.57 -24.15
CA TYR A 222 -12.68 16.92 -23.08
C TYR A 222 -12.35 15.48 -23.42
N MET A 223 -11.07 15.13 -23.31
CA MET A 223 -10.61 13.75 -23.30
C MET A 223 -10.60 13.22 -21.87
N LEU A 224 -11.09 11.99 -21.67
CA LEU A 224 -11.11 11.31 -20.38
C LEU A 224 -10.10 10.16 -20.34
N ALA A 225 -9.61 9.91 -19.13
CA ALA A 225 -8.92 8.68 -18.76
C ALA A 225 -9.38 8.26 -17.37
N GLY A 226 -9.38 6.97 -17.07
CA GLY A 226 -9.81 6.48 -15.77
C GLY A 226 -9.62 4.99 -15.58
N SER A 227 -10.17 4.49 -14.48
CA SER A 227 -10.30 3.06 -14.20
C SER A 227 -11.17 2.36 -15.24
N GLY A 228 -10.95 1.06 -15.42
CA GLY A 228 -11.81 0.23 -16.25
C GLY A 228 -11.47 0.24 -17.74
N TYR A 229 -12.36 -0.41 -18.50
CA TYR A 229 -12.29 -0.56 -19.95
C TYR A 229 -13.31 0.36 -20.61
N LEU A 230 -12.88 1.19 -21.56
CA LEU A 230 -13.80 2.02 -22.35
C LEU A 230 -14.62 1.14 -23.28
N GLN A 231 -15.95 1.22 -23.19
CA GLN A 231 -16.88 0.36 -23.92
C GLN A 231 -17.26 0.90 -25.30
N ASN A 232 -17.13 2.20 -25.51
CA ASN A 232 -17.51 2.88 -26.75
C ASN A 232 -16.35 3.62 -27.44
N PRO A 233 -15.12 3.06 -27.52
CA PRO A 233 -13.94 3.78 -28.01
C PRO A 233 -14.11 4.33 -29.43
N ASN A 234 -14.80 3.59 -30.31
CA ASN A 234 -15.03 3.99 -31.71
C ASN A 234 -16.02 5.15 -31.88
N LEU A 235 -16.81 5.47 -30.84
CA LEU A 235 -17.65 6.67 -30.82
C LEU A 235 -16.92 7.87 -30.20
N ILE A 236 -15.90 7.60 -29.38
CA ILE A 236 -15.19 8.59 -28.59
C ILE A 236 -14.00 9.17 -29.36
N GLY A 237 -13.17 8.32 -29.94
CA GLY A 237 -11.91 8.74 -30.54
C GLY A 237 -10.80 8.98 -29.52
N PHE A 238 -10.00 10.03 -29.75
CA PHE A 238 -8.88 10.46 -28.89
C PHE A 238 -7.73 9.45 -28.74
N GLY A 239 -7.58 8.52 -29.69
CA GLY A 239 -6.55 7.48 -29.65
C GLY A 239 -7.01 6.19 -28.96
N TYR A 240 -8.25 6.14 -28.46
CA TYR A 240 -8.86 4.92 -27.93
C TYR A 240 -9.49 4.05 -29.01
N GLU A 241 -9.89 4.65 -30.14
CA GLU A 241 -10.54 3.94 -31.24
C GLU A 241 -9.65 2.86 -31.85
N THR A 242 -10.26 1.82 -32.41
CA THR A 242 -9.50 0.81 -33.16
C THR A 242 -8.74 1.51 -34.31
N PRO A 243 -7.43 1.27 -34.49
CA PRO A 243 -6.65 1.93 -35.53
C PRO A 243 -7.30 1.84 -36.92
N GLY A 244 -7.45 2.99 -37.58
CA GLY A 244 -8.11 3.11 -38.89
C GLY A 244 -9.63 3.33 -38.83
N THR A 245 -10.24 3.34 -37.65
CA THR A 245 -11.67 3.66 -37.48
C THR A 245 -11.92 5.13 -37.74
N LYS A 246 -12.92 5.45 -38.58
CA LYS A 246 -13.42 6.81 -38.74
C LYS A 246 -14.38 7.14 -37.59
N VAL A 247 -13.92 7.94 -36.63
CA VAL A 247 -14.74 8.41 -35.50
C VAL A 247 -15.89 9.27 -36.03
N PRO A 248 -17.15 9.02 -35.62
CA PRO A 248 -18.29 9.83 -36.05
C PRO A 248 -18.27 11.23 -35.45
N GLU A 249 -18.79 12.21 -36.19
CA GLU A 249 -18.92 13.58 -35.68
C GLU A 249 -19.99 13.68 -34.59
N VAL A 250 -19.65 14.31 -33.46
CA VAL A 250 -20.57 14.55 -32.35
C VAL A 250 -21.46 15.77 -32.66
N LYS A 251 -22.74 15.52 -32.94
CA LYS A 251 -23.73 16.54 -33.32
C LYS A 251 -24.14 17.51 -32.18
N GLY A 252 -23.84 17.19 -30.92
CA GLY A 252 -24.15 18.01 -29.75
C GLY A 252 -22.93 18.76 -29.19
N ASN A 253 -23.08 19.36 -28.01
CA ASN A 253 -21.97 19.96 -27.25
C ASN A 253 -21.33 18.98 -26.27
N THR A 254 -21.98 17.85 -25.99
CA THR A 254 -21.50 16.84 -25.05
C THR A 254 -21.32 15.49 -25.72
N ILE A 255 -20.51 14.63 -25.09
CA ILE A 255 -20.29 13.24 -25.45
C ILE A 255 -20.34 12.39 -24.17
N THR A 256 -20.82 11.14 -24.27
CA THR A 256 -20.91 10.21 -23.14
C THR A 256 -19.85 9.13 -23.25
N TRP A 257 -18.94 9.09 -22.28
CA TRP A 257 -17.97 8.02 -22.10
C TRP A 257 -18.57 6.91 -21.24
N ASN A 258 -18.36 5.64 -21.60
CA ASN A 258 -18.84 4.49 -20.83
C ASN A 258 -17.67 3.57 -20.42
N PHE A 259 -17.37 3.52 -19.13
CA PHE A 259 -16.32 2.67 -18.58
C PHE A 259 -16.90 1.51 -17.79
N ILE A 260 -16.31 0.32 -17.95
CA ILE A 260 -16.59 -0.84 -17.09
C ILE A 260 -15.32 -1.25 -16.34
N ALA A 261 -15.37 -1.26 -15.00
CA ALA A 261 -14.29 -1.77 -14.15
C ALA A 261 -14.82 -2.93 -13.29
N PRO A 262 -14.53 -4.20 -13.65
CA PRO A 262 -15.00 -5.35 -12.90
C PRO A 262 -14.05 -5.69 -11.75
N ASN A 263 -14.62 -6.20 -10.64
CA ASN A 263 -13.88 -6.69 -9.47
C ASN A 263 -12.82 -5.71 -8.94
N VAL A 264 -13.21 -4.45 -8.75
CA VAL A 264 -12.43 -3.36 -8.14
C VAL A 264 -13.17 -2.81 -6.92
N HIS A 265 -12.51 -2.06 -6.05
CA HIS A 265 -13.17 -1.41 -4.91
C HIS A 265 -13.27 0.11 -5.03
N ASP A 266 -12.74 0.71 -6.10
CA ASP A 266 -12.88 2.14 -6.38
C ASP A 266 -12.81 2.47 -7.88
N PHE A 267 -13.26 3.69 -8.23
CA PHE A 267 -13.28 4.18 -9.60
C PHE A 267 -12.83 5.64 -9.68
N VAL A 268 -11.72 5.88 -10.39
CA VAL A 268 -11.17 7.22 -10.64
C VAL A 268 -11.30 7.60 -12.11
N TRP A 269 -11.40 8.90 -12.39
CA TRP A 269 -11.16 9.43 -13.72
C TRP A 269 -10.51 10.82 -13.67
N ALA A 270 -9.97 11.26 -14.79
CA ALA A 270 -9.42 12.59 -15.00
C ALA A 270 -9.80 13.08 -16.39
N ALA A 271 -9.84 14.41 -16.58
CA ALA A 271 -10.19 14.99 -17.86
C ALA A 271 -9.50 16.33 -18.12
N ASP A 272 -9.09 16.53 -19.37
CA ASP A 272 -8.54 17.79 -19.87
C ASP A 272 -8.76 17.88 -21.39
N PRO A 273 -9.02 19.08 -21.95
CA PRO A 273 -9.11 19.27 -23.40
C PRO A 273 -7.77 19.09 -24.13
N GLN A 274 -6.65 19.19 -23.41
CA GLN A 274 -5.30 19.13 -23.97
C GLN A 274 -4.57 17.84 -23.58
N PHE A 275 -5.30 16.80 -23.16
CA PHE A 275 -4.65 15.53 -22.94
C PHE A 275 -4.17 14.90 -24.26
N HIS A 276 -3.00 14.30 -24.19
CA HIS A 276 -2.45 13.35 -25.15
C HIS A 276 -2.54 11.94 -24.60
N HIS A 277 -2.69 10.97 -25.50
CA HIS A 277 -2.81 9.56 -25.16
C HIS A 277 -1.69 8.76 -25.85
N LEU A 278 -0.82 8.17 -25.04
CA LEU A 278 0.19 7.21 -25.48
C LEU A 278 -0.23 5.80 -25.09
N VAL A 279 -0.01 4.87 -26.03
CA VAL A 279 -0.33 3.46 -25.83
C VAL A 279 0.93 2.62 -26.00
N ARG A 280 1.11 1.65 -25.10
CA ARG A 280 2.03 0.51 -25.27
C ARG A 280 1.29 -0.79 -24.99
N THR A 281 1.67 -1.84 -25.70
CA THR A 281 1.16 -3.19 -25.42
C THR A 281 2.31 -4.01 -24.85
N VAL A 282 2.14 -4.57 -23.65
CA VAL A 282 3.10 -5.53 -23.13
C VAL A 282 2.90 -6.86 -23.87
N PRO A 283 3.96 -7.51 -24.40
CA PRO A 283 3.82 -8.81 -25.05
C PRO A 283 3.13 -9.84 -24.14
N ASN A 284 1.99 -10.39 -24.60
CA ASN A 284 1.13 -11.29 -23.83
C ASN A 284 0.63 -10.71 -22.49
N GLY A 285 0.61 -9.39 -22.35
CA GLY A 285 0.23 -8.68 -21.13
C GLY A 285 -0.79 -7.57 -21.37
N PRO A 286 -0.98 -6.66 -20.40
CA PRO A 286 -1.94 -5.58 -20.50
C PRO A 286 -1.53 -4.49 -21.50
N THR A 287 -2.52 -3.72 -21.94
CA THR A 287 -2.30 -2.42 -22.58
C THR A 287 -1.97 -1.37 -21.51
N ILE A 288 -0.88 -0.63 -21.72
CA ILE A 288 -0.49 0.51 -20.90
C ILE A 288 -0.95 1.78 -21.60
N ASN A 289 -1.81 2.53 -20.93
CA ASN A 289 -2.24 3.87 -21.33
C ASN A 289 -1.45 4.89 -20.50
N VAL A 290 -0.82 5.86 -21.16
CA VAL A 290 -0.22 7.01 -20.51
C VAL A 290 -0.91 8.25 -21.05
N VAL A 291 -1.68 8.91 -20.19
CA VAL A 291 -2.50 10.08 -20.54
C VAL A 291 -2.00 11.28 -19.78
N TYR A 292 -1.59 12.33 -20.48
CA TYR A 292 -0.97 13.49 -19.85
C TYR A 292 -1.30 14.77 -20.60
N LYS A 293 -1.17 15.92 -19.93
CA LYS A 293 -1.43 17.22 -20.53
C LYS A 293 -0.25 17.58 -21.44
N TYR A 294 -0.55 17.74 -22.72
CA TYR A 294 0.44 18.14 -23.70
C TYR A 294 0.98 19.55 -23.42
N LYS A 295 2.28 19.72 -23.61
CA LYS A 295 2.95 21.01 -23.51
C LYS A 295 3.60 21.32 -24.86
N GLU A 296 2.98 22.22 -25.61
CA GLU A 296 3.46 22.61 -26.93
C GLU A 296 4.93 23.07 -26.87
N GLY A 297 5.77 22.46 -27.70
CA GLY A 297 7.21 22.77 -27.78
C GLY A 297 8.09 22.13 -26.70
N ASP A 298 7.54 21.35 -25.76
CA ASP A 298 8.30 20.70 -24.68
C ASP A 298 8.63 19.23 -24.99
N GLN A 299 9.55 19.01 -25.93
CA GLN A 299 9.97 17.66 -26.34
C GLN A 299 10.52 16.84 -25.16
N LYS A 300 11.15 17.49 -24.18
CA LYS A 300 11.68 16.82 -22.98
C LYS A 300 10.55 16.23 -22.14
N ASN A 301 9.45 16.96 -21.96
CA ASN A 301 8.26 16.45 -21.29
C ASN A 301 7.66 15.27 -22.07
N GLU A 302 7.53 15.38 -23.39
CA GLU A 302 7.04 14.28 -24.23
C GLU A 302 7.88 13.00 -24.09
N ASP A 303 9.20 13.13 -24.12
CA ASP A 303 10.11 11.99 -24.01
C ASP A 303 10.09 11.37 -22.61
N ALA A 304 9.88 12.17 -21.56
CA ALA A 304 9.71 11.66 -20.20
C ALA A 304 8.41 10.85 -20.04
N TRP A 305 7.28 11.27 -20.63
CA TRP A 305 6.04 10.49 -20.60
C TRP A 305 6.12 9.21 -21.44
N LYS A 306 6.84 9.24 -22.58
CA LYS A 306 7.17 8.02 -23.32
C LYS A 306 8.00 7.06 -22.48
N GLU A 307 8.95 7.59 -21.70
CA GLU A 307 9.78 6.77 -20.82
C GLU A 307 8.95 6.06 -19.74
N VAL A 308 7.92 6.69 -19.16
CA VAL A 308 6.97 6.02 -18.27
C VAL A 308 6.30 4.82 -18.96
N ALA A 309 5.82 5.01 -20.19
CA ALA A 309 5.16 3.94 -20.94
C ALA A 309 6.11 2.77 -21.27
N ASP A 310 7.33 3.09 -21.71
CA ASP A 310 8.34 2.10 -22.07
C ASP A 310 8.88 1.37 -20.82
N ALA A 311 9.04 2.10 -19.71
CA ALA A 311 9.47 1.54 -18.43
C ALA A 311 8.47 0.51 -17.90
N ALA A 312 7.17 0.81 -17.98
CA ALA A 312 6.12 -0.13 -17.58
C ALA A 312 6.20 -1.46 -18.35
N VAL A 313 6.52 -1.42 -19.65
CA VAL A 313 6.72 -2.63 -20.47
C VAL A 313 7.93 -3.43 -20.00
N ILE A 314 9.02 -2.75 -19.64
CA ILE A 314 10.28 -3.38 -19.21
C ILE A 314 10.10 -4.09 -17.88
N VAL A 315 9.44 -3.47 -16.90
CA VAL A 315 9.41 -3.97 -15.52
C VAL A 315 8.32 -5.02 -15.26
N LEU A 316 7.23 -5.04 -16.02
CA LEU A 316 6.10 -5.93 -15.73
C LEU A 316 6.48 -7.42 -15.63
N PRO A 317 7.28 -8.02 -16.53
CA PRO A 317 7.66 -9.43 -16.39
C PRO A 317 8.42 -9.73 -15.10
N PHE A 318 9.22 -8.79 -14.61
CA PHE A 318 9.90 -8.91 -13.32
C PHE A 318 8.90 -8.82 -12.16
N ILE A 319 8.02 -7.80 -12.18
CA ILE A 319 6.96 -7.62 -11.18
C ILE A 319 6.11 -8.89 -11.08
N GLU A 320 5.63 -9.43 -12.20
CA GLU A 320 4.76 -10.61 -12.19
C GLU A 320 5.44 -11.85 -11.65
N LYS A 321 6.74 -12.01 -11.93
CA LYS A 321 7.54 -13.11 -11.39
C LYS A 321 7.73 -12.99 -9.88
N LYS A 322 7.89 -11.78 -9.36
CA LYS A 322 8.26 -11.52 -7.96
C LYS A 322 7.05 -11.37 -7.04
N PHE A 323 5.97 -10.75 -7.51
CA PHE A 323 4.81 -10.37 -6.69
C PHE A 323 3.48 -10.99 -7.17
N GLY A 324 3.48 -11.68 -8.31
CA GLY A 324 2.31 -12.34 -8.87
C GLY A 324 1.71 -11.58 -10.06
N LYS A 325 0.85 -12.24 -10.84
CA LYS A 325 0.35 -11.70 -12.11
C LYS A 325 -0.58 -10.50 -11.96
N TYR A 326 -0.45 -9.54 -12.87
CA TYR A 326 -1.43 -8.46 -12.99
C TYR A 326 -2.72 -9.01 -13.63
N PRO A 327 -3.91 -8.81 -13.03
CA PRO A 327 -5.10 -9.56 -13.42
C PRO A 327 -5.96 -8.87 -14.51
N TYR A 328 -5.72 -7.58 -14.78
CA TYR A 328 -6.54 -6.79 -15.69
C TYR A 328 -5.92 -6.68 -17.08
N LYS A 329 -6.73 -6.33 -18.08
CA LYS A 329 -6.28 -6.22 -19.49
C LYS A 329 -5.60 -4.89 -19.82
N GLN A 330 -5.70 -3.90 -18.94
CA GLN A 330 -5.05 -2.60 -19.12
C GLN A 330 -4.70 -1.93 -17.78
N TYR A 331 -3.84 -0.93 -17.85
CA TYR A 331 -3.57 0.01 -16.77
C TYR A 331 -3.39 1.43 -17.34
N SER A 332 -3.81 2.45 -16.58
CA SER A 332 -3.74 3.84 -17.00
C SER A 332 -2.88 4.68 -16.04
N PHE A 333 -1.74 5.18 -16.52
CA PHE A 333 -1.01 6.27 -15.88
C PHE A 333 -1.59 7.60 -16.37
N ILE A 334 -2.17 8.38 -15.46
CA ILE A 334 -2.90 9.60 -15.85
C ILE A 334 -2.26 10.79 -15.15
N GLN A 335 -1.94 11.85 -15.88
CA GLN A 335 -1.48 13.06 -15.27
C GLN A 335 -2.61 13.72 -14.50
N GLY A 336 -2.41 13.97 -13.20
CA GLY A 336 -3.43 14.54 -12.33
C GLY A 336 -3.00 14.51 -10.87
N GLY A 337 -3.92 14.90 -9.99
CA GLY A 337 -3.71 14.89 -8.54
C GLY A 337 -2.58 15.81 -8.07
N ASP A 338 -2.20 15.68 -6.80
CA ASP A 338 -1.24 16.56 -6.12
C ASP A 338 0.06 15.84 -5.71
N GLY A 339 0.40 14.75 -6.40
CA GLY A 339 1.52 13.87 -6.07
C GLY A 339 1.50 12.62 -6.94
N GLY A 340 1.48 11.45 -6.31
CA GLY A 340 0.99 10.20 -6.86
C GLY A 340 -0.19 9.71 -6.01
N MET A 341 -1.12 8.97 -6.61
CA MET A 341 -2.24 8.35 -5.92
C MET A 341 -2.76 7.16 -6.73
N GLU A 342 -2.89 6.03 -6.06
CA GLU A 342 -3.29 4.74 -6.58
C GLU A 342 -4.80 4.55 -6.63
N TYR A 343 -5.25 3.87 -7.68
CA TYR A 343 -6.62 3.38 -7.81
C TYR A 343 -6.59 2.03 -8.55
N PRO A 344 -7.64 1.22 -8.40
CA PRO A 344 -7.77 0.03 -9.22
C PRO A 344 -7.76 0.39 -10.72
N MET A 345 -6.86 -0.26 -11.46
CA MET A 345 -6.64 -0.10 -12.91
C MET A 345 -6.11 1.27 -13.39
N ALA A 346 -5.84 2.23 -12.50
CA ALA A 346 -5.34 3.56 -12.89
C ALA A 346 -4.59 4.26 -11.75
N THR A 347 -3.72 5.20 -12.09
CA THR A 347 -3.13 6.13 -11.11
C THR A 347 -3.20 7.57 -11.60
N LEU A 348 -3.29 8.50 -10.65
CA LEU A 348 -3.06 9.92 -10.90
C LEU A 348 -1.63 10.28 -10.46
N ILE A 349 -0.79 10.68 -11.40
CA ILE A 349 0.59 11.14 -11.14
C ILE A 349 0.82 12.56 -11.65
N SER A 350 1.38 13.43 -10.83
CA SER A 350 1.55 14.85 -11.17
C SER A 350 2.60 15.09 -12.27
N GLY A 351 3.54 14.16 -12.45
CA GLY A 351 4.60 14.25 -13.46
C GLY A 351 5.17 12.89 -13.87
N PRO A 352 6.05 12.88 -14.89
CA PRO A 352 6.53 11.66 -15.56
C PRO A 352 7.70 10.96 -14.82
N GLY A 353 7.76 11.03 -13.49
CA GLY A 353 8.81 10.37 -12.72
C GLY A 353 8.60 8.86 -12.73
N VAL A 354 9.55 8.10 -13.31
CA VAL A 354 9.42 6.62 -13.39
C VAL A 354 9.33 5.96 -12.01
N GLY A 355 10.04 6.48 -11.01
CA GLY A 355 9.95 5.96 -9.63
C GLY A 355 8.56 6.13 -9.03
N THR A 356 7.96 7.32 -9.16
CA THR A 356 6.56 7.55 -8.79
C THR A 356 5.63 6.64 -9.58
N ALA A 357 5.81 6.50 -10.89
CA ALA A 357 4.99 5.60 -11.69
C ALA A 357 5.10 4.13 -11.21
N PHE A 358 6.30 3.65 -10.85
CA PHE A 358 6.47 2.31 -10.30
C PHE A 358 5.78 2.17 -8.94
N HIS A 359 5.94 3.14 -8.05
CA HIS A 359 5.28 3.16 -6.74
C HIS A 359 3.76 3.06 -6.89
N GLU A 360 3.17 3.98 -7.65
CA GLU A 360 1.72 3.98 -7.86
C GLU A 360 1.22 2.73 -8.60
N TRP A 361 2.05 2.09 -9.43
CA TRP A 361 1.65 0.85 -10.09
C TRP A 361 1.76 -0.36 -9.17
N MET A 362 2.77 -0.40 -8.29
CA MET A 362 2.92 -1.48 -7.31
C MET A 362 1.76 -1.54 -6.33
N HIS A 363 1.13 -0.41 -6.05
CA HIS A 363 -0.16 -0.35 -5.36
C HIS A 363 -1.26 -1.18 -6.03
N SER A 364 -1.18 -1.51 -7.32
CA SER A 364 -2.11 -2.49 -7.94
C SER A 364 -2.10 -3.85 -7.24
N TRP A 365 -1.00 -4.23 -6.58
CA TRP A 365 -0.91 -5.43 -5.76
C TRP A 365 -1.35 -5.20 -4.32
N PHE A 366 -0.77 -4.21 -3.63
CA PHE A 366 -0.93 -4.05 -2.19
C PHE A 366 -2.20 -3.31 -1.76
N GLN A 367 -2.74 -2.50 -2.66
CA GLN A 367 -4.03 -1.83 -2.55
C GLN A 367 -5.04 -2.45 -3.53
N GLY A 368 -4.77 -2.36 -4.83
CA GLY A 368 -5.74 -2.64 -5.89
C GLY A 368 -6.16 -4.10 -6.03
N MET A 369 -5.41 -5.04 -5.43
CA MET A 369 -5.76 -6.46 -5.35
C MET A 369 -5.97 -6.94 -3.91
N PHE A 370 -5.26 -6.41 -2.91
CA PHE A 370 -5.50 -6.83 -1.52
C PHE A 370 -6.55 -5.99 -0.81
N GLY A 371 -6.97 -4.84 -1.33
CA GLY A 371 -7.98 -3.98 -0.73
C GLY A 371 -7.74 -3.74 0.76
N THR A 372 -6.49 -3.58 1.19
CA THR A 372 -6.14 -3.50 2.60
C THR A 372 -6.96 -2.40 3.30
N ASN A 373 -7.36 -2.58 4.57
CA ASN A 373 -7.94 -1.48 5.33
C ASN A 373 -6.84 -0.46 5.67
N GLU A 374 -6.61 0.51 4.78
CA GLU A 374 -5.50 1.45 4.87
C GLU A 374 -5.61 2.38 6.08
N SER A 375 -6.82 2.60 6.60
CA SER A 375 -7.01 3.36 7.84
C SER A 375 -6.33 2.68 9.05
N MET A 376 -6.22 1.36 9.05
CA MET A 376 -5.60 0.57 10.13
C MET A 376 -4.25 -0.05 9.76
N TYR A 377 -4.02 -0.32 8.48
CA TYR A 377 -2.88 -1.06 7.98
C TYR A 377 -2.18 -0.35 6.81
N ALA A 378 -2.19 0.99 6.78
CA ALA A 378 -1.45 1.79 5.79
C ALA A 378 0.00 1.30 5.58
N TRP A 379 0.66 0.79 6.63
CA TRP A 379 2.03 0.30 6.53
C TRP A 379 2.20 -1.00 5.73
N ILE A 380 1.13 -1.80 5.60
CA ILE A 380 1.12 -2.97 4.71
C ILE A 380 1.01 -2.49 3.27
N ASP A 381 0.20 -1.47 3.02
CA ASP A 381 0.05 -0.95 1.67
C ASP A 381 1.28 -0.13 1.24
N GLU A 382 1.43 1.05 1.82
CA GLU A 382 2.51 1.99 1.53
C GLU A 382 3.89 1.38 1.73
N GLY A 383 4.09 0.62 2.80
CA GLY A 383 5.38 0.03 3.12
C GLY A 383 5.76 -1.14 2.20
N PHE A 384 4.79 -1.97 1.81
CA PHE A 384 5.11 -3.09 0.91
C PHE A 384 5.22 -2.60 -0.53
N THR A 385 4.43 -1.59 -0.91
CA THR A 385 4.59 -0.85 -2.16
C THR A 385 5.96 -0.20 -2.23
N GLU A 386 6.42 0.46 -1.17
CA GLU A 386 7.76 1.06 -1.09
C GLU A 386 8.86 -0.01 -1.24
N PHE A 387 8.75 -1.14 -0.53
CA PHE A 387 9.68 -2.27 -0.68
C PHE A 387 9.73 -2.78 -2.13
N ALA A 388 8.58 -2.94 -2.76
CA ALA A 388 8.50 -3.40 -4.13
C ALA A 388 9.00 -2.36 -5.14
N THR A 389 8.78 -1.08 -4.87
CA THR A 389 9.28 0.04 -5.68
C THR A 389 10.80 0.00 -5.75
N ASP A 390 11.47 -0.10 -4.60
CA ASP A 390 12.93 -0.20 -4.53
C ASP A 390 13.44 -1.41 -5.35
N GLU A 391 12.80 -2.58 -5.22
CA GLU A 391 13.18 -3.78 -5.99
C GLU A 391 12.93 -3.65 -7.50
N VAL A 392 11.88 -2.93 -7.91
CA VAL A 392 11.56 -2.65 -9.31
C VAL A 392 12.51 -1.62 -9.91
N GLU A 393 12.85 -0.58 -9.17
CA GLU A 393 13.85 0.42 -9.58
C GLU A 393 15.22 -0.21 -9.76
N ASP A 394 15.67 -1.02 -8.80
CA ASP A 394 16.93 -1.78 -8.89
C ASP A 394 16.96 -2.64 -10.16
N PHE A 395 15.86 -3.36 -10.44
CA PHE A 395 15.74 -4.14 -11.68
C PHE A 395 15.80 -3.24 -12.92
N TYR A 396 15.01 -2.18 -12.98
CA TYR A 396 14.92 -1.27 -14.14
C TYR A 396 16.28 -0.64 -14.46
N TYR A 397 16.94 -0.07 -13.46
CA TYR A 397 18.23 0.62 -13.62
C TYR A 397 19.42 -0.34 -13.83
N SER A 398 19.26 -1.63 -13.56
CA SER A 398 20.23 -2.66 -13.95
C SER A 398 20.16 -3.03 -15.44
N GLN A 399 19.05 -2.74 -16.13
CA GLN A 399 18.86 -3.18 -17.51
C GLN A 399 19.87 -2.53 -18.46
N PRO A 400 20.56 -3.29 -19.32
CA PRO A 400 21.54 -2.73 -20.26
C PRO A 400 20.97 -1.63 -21.17
N SER A 401 19.73 -1.80 -21.63
CA SER A 401 19.02 -0.82 -22.47
C SER A 401 18.72 0.50 -21.74
N VAL A 402 18.53 0.45 -20.43
CA VAL A 402 18.29 1.62 -19.58
C VAL A 402 19.63 2.28 -19.25
N ARG A 403 20.63 1.50 -18.83
CA ARG A 403 21.98 1.99 -18.53
C ARG A 403 22.64 2.71 -19.71
N ALA A 404 22.38 2.25 -20.94
CA ALA A 404 22.89 2.87 -22.16
C ALA A 404 22.43 4.32 -22.38
N LYS A 405 21.39 4.78 -21.68
CA LYS A 405 20.89 6.17 -21.76
C LYS A 405 21.70 7.16 -20.91
N TYR A 406 22.48 6.67 -19.94
CA TYR A 406 23.19 7.51 -18.97
C TYR A 406 24.66 7.68 -19.32
N ASP A 407 25.19 8.87 -19.09
CA ASP A 407 26.62 9.13 -19.23
C ASP A 407 27.46 8.45 -18.13
N ALA A 408 28.78 8.42 -18.32
CA ALA A 408 29.70 7.78 -17.38
C ALA A 408 29.66 8.37 -15.95
N SER A 409 29.31 9.65 -15.80
CA SER A 409 29.22 10.31 -14.49
C SER A 409 28.00 9.82 -13.71
N ARG A 410 26.86 9.71 -14.39
CA ARG A 410 25.62 9.17 -13.82
C ARG A 410 25.76 7.69 -13.49
N LEU A 411 26.35 6.90 -14.39
CA LEU A 411 26.65 5.49 -14.12
C LEU A 411 27.56 5.32 -12.90
N LYS A 412 28.59 6.16 -12.75
CA LYS A 412 29.45 6.14 -11.56
C LYS A 412 28.67 6.40 -10.26
N VAL A 413 27.70 7.33 -10.27
CA VAL A 413 26.83 7.57 -9.12
C VAL A 413 25.97 6.34 -8.83
N MET A 414 25.31 5.78 -9.85
CA MET A 414 24.49 4.57 -9.71
C MET A 414 25.29 3.40 -9.16
N ASP A 415 26.49 3.15 -9.70
CA ASP A 415 27.37 2.06 -9.27
C ASP A 415 27.91 2.32 -7.87
N SER A 416 28.16 3.58 -7.50
CA SER A 416 28.56 3.92 -6.12
C SER A 416 27.44 3.69 -5.11
N VAL A 417 26.18 3.92 -5.49
CA VAL A 417 25.02 3.60 -4.65
C VAL A 417 24.84 2.09 -4.55
N ALA A 418 24.97 1.36 -5.66
CA ALA A 418 24.93 -0.11 -5.67
C ALA A 418 26.04 -0.72 -4.80
N ALA A 419 27.22 -0.10 -4.73
CA ALA A 419 28.30 -0.52 -3.85
C ALA A 419 28.02 -0.28 -2.34
N LEU A 420 26.97 0.48 -2.00
CA LEU A 420 26.49 0.60 -0.61
C LEU A 420 25.58 -0.57 -0.21
N LEU A 421 25.20 -1.46 -1.14
CA LEU A 421 24.55 -2.73 -0.82
C LEU A 421 25.54 -3.60 -0.03
N PRO A 422 25.15 -4.18 1.11
CA PRO A 422 23.86 -4.85 1.31
C PRO A 422 22.74 -3.99 1.91
N LEU A 423 22.95 -2.70 2.16
CA LEU A 423 21.94 -1.77 2.68
C LEU A 423 20.87 -1.41 1.61
N LYS A 424 20.19 -2.42 1.07
CA LYS A 424 18.95 -2.25 0.30
C LYS A 424 17.97 -1.42 1.12
N HIS A 425 17.14 -0.62 0.45
CA HIS A 425 16.19 0.28 1.13
C HIS A 425 16.87 1.31 2.06
N ARG A 426 18.10 1.73 1.76
CA ARG A 426 18.90 2.65 2.60
C ARG A 426 18.13 3.90 3.03
N GLY A 427 17.37 4.53 2.13
CA GLY A 427 16.57 5.71 2.44
C GLY A 427 15.55 5.43 3.55
N ASN A 428 14.91 4.26 3.50
CA ASN A 428 13.94 3.80 4.49
C ASN A 428 14.59 3.51 5.85
N TYR A 429 15.78 2.91 5.90
CA TYR A 429 16.58 2.79 7.14
C TYR A 429 16.93 4.15 7.73
N GLN A 430 17.40 5.10 6.91
CA GLN A 430 17.77 6.45 7.36
C GLN A 430 16.58 7.19 7.97
N ASN A 431 15.40 7.10 7.35
CA ASN A 431 14.17 7.68 7.87
C ASN A 431 13.75 7.03 9.20
N TYR A 432 13.80 5.70 9.30
CA TYR A 432 13.51 5.00 10.55
C TYR A 432 14.44 5.44 11.69
N PHE A 433 15.77 5.43 11.47
CA PHE A 433 16.71 5.88 12.48
C PHE A 433 16.52 7.35 12.88
N TYR A 434 16.12 8.19 11.91
CA TYR A 434 15.79 9.57 12.18
C TYR A 434 14.57 9.73 13.11
N VAL A 435 13.47 8.98 12.87
CA VAL A 435 12.26 9.08 13.72
C VAL A 435 12.49 8.52 15.13
N VAL A 436 13.28 7.44 15.25
CA VAL A 436 13.69 6.91 16.54
C VAL A 436 14.49 7.96 17.31
N LYS A 437 15.49 8.57 16.67
CA LYS A 437 16.34 9.59 17.29
C LYS A 437 15.57 10.85 17.66
N SER A 438 14.52 11.22 16.92
CA SER A 438 13.70 12.39 17.23
C SER A 438 12.74 12.15 18.41
N GLY A 439 12.48 10.90 18.79
CA GLY A 439 11.51 10.54 19.82
C GLY A 439 10.06 10.73 19.39
N LEU A 440 9.80 10.90 18.09
CA LEU A 440 8.47 11.12 17.52
C LEU A 440 7.82 9.83 17.00
N GLU A 441 8.48 8.68 17.11
CA GLU A 441 7.95 7.40 16.65
C GLU A 441 6.62 7.06 17.36
N GLU A 442 5.65 6.58 16.59
CA GLU A 442 4.37 6.08 17.09
C GLU A 442 4.14 4.64 16.54
N PRO A 443 3.38 3.77 17.24
CA PRO A 443 3.12 2.40 16.78
C PRO A 443 2.41 2.36 15.42
N LEU A 444 2.73 1.35 14.61
CA LEU A 444 2.08 1.10 13.30
C LEU A 444 0.61 0.70 13.42
N THR A 445 0.17 0.28 14.62
CA THR A 445 -1.23 0.00 14.94
C THR A 445 -2.06 1.28 15.17
N THR A 446 -1.44 2.45 15.11
CA THR A 446 -2.15 3.74 15.20
C THR A 446 -2.94 3.97 13.92
N HIS A 447 -4.22 4.31 14.06
CA HIS A 447 -5.06 4.66 12.92
C HIS A 447 -4.43 5.82 12.12
N ALA A 448 -4.49 5.76 10.80
CA ALA A 448 -3.74 6.62 9.89
C ALA A 448 -3.94 8.13 10.14
N ASP A 449 -5.17 8.56 10.46
CA ASP A 449 -5.50 9.96 10.78
C ASP A 449 -5.17 10.38 12.23
N HIS A 450 -4.85 9.43 13.12
CA HIS A 450 -4.70 9.64 14.56
C HIS A 450 -3.24 9.81 15.03
N PHE A 451 -2.26 9.70 14.14
CA PHE A 451 -0.87 10.05 14.45
C PHE A 451 -0.75 11.49 14.94
N ASN A 452 0.12 11.77 15.88
CA ASN A 452 0.30 13.13 16.40
C ASN A 452 1.05 14.04 15.41
N THR A 453 1.89 13.47 14.54
CA THR A 453 2.65 14.20 13.51
C THR A 453 2.56 13.54 12.14
N ASN A 454 2.63 14.33 11.07
CA ASN A 454 2.81 13.83 9.72
C ASN A 454 4.16 13.13 9.55
N LEU A 455 5.22 13.62 10.19
CA LEU A 455 6.51 12.92 10.19
C LEU A 455 6.37 11.48 10.69
N ALA A 456 5.74 11.27 11.85
CA ALA A 456 5.54 9.95 12.43
C ALA A 456 4.71 9.07 11.51
N TYR A 457 3.59 9.58 10.98
CA TYR A 457 2.76 8.85 10.02
C TYR A 457 3.55 8.43 8.78
N SER A 458 4.24 9.35 8.12
CA SER A 458 4.95 9.07 6.87
C SER A 458 6.06 8.04 7.06
N ILE A 459 6.83 8.13 8.16
CA ILE A 459 7.89 7.16 8.41
C ILE A 459 7.31 5.81 8.86
N ALA A 460 6.19 5.81 9.59
CA ALA A 460 5.46 4.61 9.97
C ALA A 460 4.92 3.85 8.75
N ALA A 461 4.13 4.52 7.91
CA ALA A 461 3.47 3.91 6.76
C ALA A 461 4.47 3.42 5.70
N TYR A 462 5.41 4.26 5.28
CA TYR A 462 6.32 3.92 4.18
C TYR A 462 7.56 3.18 4.70
N SER A 463 8.41 3.88 5.47
CA SER A 463 9.74 3.35 5.79
C SER A 463 9.68 2.17 6.75
N LYS A 464 8.99 2.29 7.88
CA LYS A 464 8.91 1.21 8.87
C LYS A 464 8.11 0.01 8.34
N GLY A 465 7.13 0.24 7.46
CA GLY A 465 6.44 -0.81 6.70
C GLY A 465 7.35 -1.54 5.70
N CYS A 466 8.17 -0.82 4.92
CA CYS A 466 9.19 -1.40 4.04
C CYS A 466 10.22 -2.22 4.83
N LEU A 467 10.71 -1.67 5.94
CA LEU A 467 11.63 -2.37 6.84
C LEU A 467 11.01 -3.62 7.48
N PHE A 468 9.68 -3.72 7.55
CA PHE A 468 9.03 -4.95 8.00
C PHE A 468 9.37 -6.12 7.08
N LEU A 469 9.29 -5.94 5.76
CA LEU A 469 9.65 -6.95 4.76
C LEU A 469 11.15 -7.16 4.66
N SER A 470 11.94 -6.09 4.74
CA SER A 470 13.40 -6.18 4.72
C SER A 470 13.92 -7.07 5.87
N GLN A 471 13.49 -6.78 7.10
CA GLN A 471 13.85 -7.56 8.28
C GLN A 471 13.19 -8.94 8.33
N LEU A 472 11.98 -9.10 7.75
CA LEU A 472 11.43 -10.44 7.56
C LEU A 472 12.39 -11.29 6.72
N GLY A 473 12.94 -10.74 5.63
CA GLY A 473 13.99 -11.38 4.85
C GLY A 473 15.22 -11.75 5.67
N TYR A 474 15.63 -10.92 6.63
CA TYR A 474 16.71 -11.27 7.57
C TYR A 474 16.33 -12.43 8.51
N ILE A 475 15.08 -12.45 9.02
CA ILE A 475 14.59 -13.42 9.99
C ILE A 475 14.37 -14.81 9.37
N ILE A 476 13.80 -14.89 8.16
CA ILE A 476 13.41 -16.16 7.51
C ILE A 476 14.19 -16.50 6.23
N GLY A 477 15.09 -15.61 5.80
CA GLY A 477 15.83 -15.69 4.53
C GLY A 477 15.09 -15.01 3.36
N GLU A 478 15.82 -14.39 2.44
CA GLU A 478 15.21 -13.64 1.32
C GLU A 478 14.38 -14.54 0.40
N ASP A 479 14.92 -15.69 0.02
CA ASP A 479 14.20 -16.67 -0.82
C ASP A 479 12.90 -17.14 -0.17
N THR A 480 12.86 -17.25 1.15
CA THR A 480 11.65 -17.61 1.89
C THR A 480 10.67 -16.45 1.91
N ARG A 481 11.12 -15.21 2.19
CA ARG A 481 10.29 -14.01 2.11
C ARG A 481 9.66 -13.84 0.72
N ASP A 482 10.42 -14.05 -0.34
CA ASP A 482 9.91 -13.92 -1.70
C ASP A 482 8.84 -14.99 -2.00
N LYS A 483 9.00 -16.22 -1.48
CA LYS A 483 7.93 -17.24 -1.51
C LYS A 483 6.71 -16.84 -0.69
N VAL A 484 6.90 -16.19 0.45
CA VAL A 484 5.79 -15.65 1.28
C VAL A 484 4.97 -14.64 0.50
N LEU A 485 5.61 -13.69 -0.19
CA LEU A 485 4.92 -12.68 -0.99
C LEU A 485 4.09 -13.31 -2.12
N LEU A 486 4.64 -14.30 -2.82
CA LEU A 486 3.91 -15.04 -3.86
C LEU A 486 2.73 -15.86 -3.30
N GLU A 487 2.92 -16.51 -2.15
CA GLU A 487 1.86 -17.28 -1.51
C GLU A 487 0.77 -16.37 -0.93
N TYR A 488 1.15 -15.21 -0.40
CA TYR A 488 0.23 -14.17 0.06
C TYR A 488 -0.62 -13.66 -1.10
N TYR A 489 0.01 -13.32 -2.23
CA TYR A 489 -0.69 -12.99 -3.47
C TYR A 489 -1.69 -14.09 -3.89
N ARG A 490 -1.25 -15.35 -3.88
CA ARG A 490 -2.08 -16.49 -4.30
C ARG A 490 -3.33 -16.65 -3.42
N LEU A 491 -3.19 -16.45 -2.11
CA LEU A 491 -4.25 -16.68 -1.12
C LEU A 491 -5.20 -15.48 -0.95
N TRP A 492 -4.68 -14.26 -1.07
CA TRP A 492 -5.36 -13.04 -0.61
C TRP A 492 -5.70 -12.02 -1.70
N LYS A 493 -5.29 -12.24 -2.95
CA LYS A 493 -5.77 -11.38 -4.05
C LYS A 493 -7.31 -11.39 -4.12
N PHE A 494 -7.88 -10.20 -4.31
CA PHE A 494 -9.31 -9.88 -4.30
C PHE A 494 -10.05 -10.18 -2.99
N LYS A 495 -9.36 -9.98 -1.86
CA LYS A 495 -9.90 -10.09 -0.50
C LYS A 495 -9.53 -8.84 0.30
N HIS A 496 -9.68 -8.89 1.63
CA HIS A 496 -9.27 -7.85 2.58
C HIS A 496 -8.41 -8.47 3.71
N PRO A 497 -7.12 -8.80 3.46
CA PRO A 497 -6.25 -9.33 4.49
C PRO A 497 -5.89 -8.27 5.53
N ASN A 498 -5.73 -8.70 6.78
CA ASN A 498 -5.10 -7.89 7.82
C ASN A 498 -3.65 -8.33 8.09
N ALA A 499 -2.99 -7.68 9.05
CA ALA A 499 -1.62 -8.01 9.44
C ALA A 499 -1.43 -9.47 9.91
N ASN A 500 -2.43 -10.06 10.58
CA ASN A 500 -2.36 -11.45 11.03
C ASN A 500 -2.42 -12.42 9.85
N ASP A 501 -3.21 -12.10 8.84
CA ASP A 501 -3.37 -12.92 7.64
C ASP A 501 -2.03 -13.04 6.89
N PHE A 502 -1.30 -11.94 6.72
CA PHE A 502 0.07 -11.95 6.16
C PHE A 502 1.03 -12.78 7.02
N VAL A 503 1.06 -12.54 8.34
CA VAL A 503 1.98 -13.23 9.25
C VAL A 503 1.73 -14.73 9.28
N GLN A 504 0.47 -15.17 9.26
CA GLN A 504 0.15 -16.59 9.18
C GLN A 504 0.63 -17.24 7.87
N VAL A 505 0.59 -16.53 6.74
CA VAL A 505 1.20 -17.02 5.50
C VAL A 505 2.71 -17.13 5.67
N ALA A 506 3.34 -16.10 6.26
CA ALA A 506 4.77 -16.11 6.53
C ALA A 506 5.20 -17.30 7.42
N GLU A 507 4.46 -17.58 8.50
CA GLU A 507 4.72 -18.73 9.38
C GLU A 507 4.55 -20.06 8.65
N LYS A 508 3.49 -20.21 7.84
CA LYS A 508 3.22 -21.46 7.08
C LYS A 508 4.32 -21.78 6.06
N VAL A 509 4.82 -20.77 5.36
CA VAL A 509 5.86 -20.95 4.33
C VAL A 509 7.24 -21.13 4.95
N SER A 510 7.55 -20.40 6.03
CA SER A 510 8.86 -20.45 6.68
C SER A 510 9.03 -21.59 7.68
N GLY A 511 7.94 -22.08 8.25
CA GLY A 511 7.96 -23.07 9.33
C GLY A 511 8.36 -22.51 10.71
N VAL A 512 8.48 -21.18 10.86
CA VAL A 512 8.82 -20.53 12.13
C VAL A 512 7.66 -19.68 12.67
N LYS A 513 7.73 -19.30 13.94
CA LYS A 513 6.80 -18.37 14.59
C LYS A 513 7.25 -16.91 14.46
N LEU A 514 6.29 -16.03 14.18
CA LEU A 514 6.52 -14.63 13.80
C LEU A 514 5.54 -13.65 14.47
N ASP A 515 4.66 -14.14 15.34
CA ASP A 515 3.77 -13.32 16.17
C ASP A 515 4.56 -12.28 16.99
N TRP A 516 5.67 -12.70 17.62
CA TRP A 516 6.56 -11.81 18.37
C TRP A 516 7.11 -10.65 17.52
N TYR A 517 7.46 -10.93 16.27
CA TYR A 517 8.03 -9.94 15.36
C TYR A 517 6.98 -8.90 14.98
N LYS A 518 5.79 -9.38 14.58
CA LYS A 518 4.63 -8.54 14.31
C LYS A 518 4.28 -7.67 15.52
N GLU A 519 4.14 -8.27 16.70
CA GLU A 519 3.70 -7.53 17.90
C GLU A 519 4.70 -6.46 18.33
N TRP A 520 5.99 -6.80 18.44
CA TRP A 520 6.98 -5.81 18.88
C TRP A 520 7.28 -4.74 17.84
N TRP A 521 7.33 -5.10 16.56
CA TRP A 521 7.59 -4.11 15.51
C TRP A 521 6.39 -3.18 15.30
N THR A 522 5.17 -3.74 15.24
CA THR A 522 4.00 -2.96 14.80
C THR A 522 3.27 -2.30 15.98
N ALA A 523 3.17 -2.96 17.14
CA ALA A 523 2.39 -2.46 18.28
C ALA A 523 3.23 -1.70 19.33
N THR A 524 4.53 -1.54 19.12
CA THR A 524 5.42 -0.83 20.06
C THR A 524 6.44 0.06 19.33
N THR A 525 7.18 0.84 20.11
CA THR A 525 8.35 1.63 19.68
C THR A 525 9.68 1.04 20.22
N LYS A 526 9.69 -0.27 20.52
CA LYS A 526 10.91 -0.96 20.94
C LYS A 526 11.90 -1.00 19.78
N THR A 527 13.16 -0.70 20.07
CA THR A 527 14.25 -0.71 19.09
C THR A 527 15.09 -1.98 19.19
N ILE A 528 15.72 -2.32 18.07
CA ILE A 528 16.77 -3.34 17.97
C ILE A 528 18.11 -2.66 18.24
N ASP A 529 18.91 -3.23 19.14
CA ASP A 529 20.29 -2.78 19.41
C ASP A 529 21.05 -3.93 20.11
N TYR A 530 22.12 -4.41 19.46
CA TYR A 530 22.94 -5.52 19.91
C TYR A 530 24.43 -5.20 19.84
N GLY A 531 25.12 -5.34 20.97
CA GLY A 531 26.56 -5.13 21.05
C GLY A 531 27.37 -6.40 21.32
N ILE A 532 28.60 -6.41 20.82
CA ILE A 532 29.65 -7.33 21.30
C ILE A 532 30.17 -6.77 22.64
N ASP A 533 29.98 -7.53 23.71
CA ASP A 533 30.25 -7.07 25.08
C ASP A 533 31.63 -7.48 25.59
N SER A 534 32.01 -8.75 25.43
CA SER A 534 33.33 -9.23 25.84
C SER A 534 33.79 -10.46 25.07
N LEU A 535 35.10 -10.66 25.03
CA LEU A 535 35.79 -11.77 24.36
C LEU A 535 36.89 -12.27 25.32
N TRP A 536 36.99 -13.58 25.55
CA TRP A 536 38.05 -14.18 26.37
C TRP A 536 38.37 -15.60 25.92
N GLU A 537 39.48 -16.14 26.40
CA GLU A 537 39.84 -17.55 26.20
C GLU A 537 39.55 -18.35 27.47
N GLU A 538 38.91 -19.51 27.32
CA GLU A 538 38.66 -20.48 28.40
C GLU A 538 38.84 -21.89 27.82
N ASP A 539 39.62 -22.74 28.50
CA ASP A 539 39.94 -24.11 28.06
C ASP A 539 40.48 -24.22 26.62
N GLY A 540 41.27 -23.23 26.19
CA GLY A 540 41.88 -23.17 24.87
C GLY A 540 40.90 -22.82 23.74
N LYS A 541 39.71 -22.33 24.08
CA LYS A 541 38.66 -21.91 23.16
C LYS A 541 38.27 -20.47 23.39
N THR A 542 37.90 -19.79 22.32
CA THR A 542 37.44 -18.40 22.40
C THR A 542 35.96 -18.35 22.76
N LYS A 543 35.60 -17.56 23.77
CA LYS A 543 34.21 -17.24 24.11
C LYS A 543 33.90 -15.80 23.79
N ILE A 544 32.74 -15.56 23.18
CA ILE A 544 32.24 -14.23 22.86
C ILE A 544 30.90 -14.04 23.56
N ARG A 545 30.80 -12.96 24.35
CA ARG A 545 29.56 -12.51 24.97
C ARG A 545 28.97 -11.37 24.16
N LEU A 546 27.71 -11.55 23.77
CA LEU A 546 26.87 -10.52 23.18
C LEU A 546 25.94 -9.94 24.25
N ARG A 547 25.43 -8.74 24.01
CA ARG A 547 24.46 -8.07 24.87
C ARG A 547 23.34 -7.45 24.03
N MET A 548 22.10 -7.71 24.41
CA MET A 548 20.92 -7.02 23.86
C MET A 548 20.74 -5.72 24.64
N VAL A 549 21.04 -4.58 24.00
CA VAL A 549 20.92 -3.23 24.57
C VAL A 549 19.52 -2.67 24.33
N GLY A 550 18.98 -2.94 23.14
CA GLY A 550 17.62 -2.64 22.75
C GLY A 550 16.59 -3.54 23.45
N LYS A 551 15.31 -3.34 23.12
CA LYS A 551 14.19 -4.10 23.74
C LYS A 551 13.51 -5.06 22.78
N MET A 552 13.90 -5.07 21.50
CA MET A 552 13.37 -5.97 20.50
C MET A 552 14.38 -7.07 20.19
N PRO A 553 14.11 -8.31 20.61
CA PRO A 553 15.01 -9.41 20.35
C PRO A 553 14.88 -9.90 18.88
N MET A 554 15.95 -10.49 18.35
CA MET A 554 16.13 -10.86 16.95
C MET A 554 17.01 -12.12 16.88
N PRO A 555 16.87 -12.98 15.86
CA PRO A 555 17.91 -13.95 15.55
C PRO A 555 19.18 -13.19 15.13
N LEU A 556 20.37 -13.75 15.34
CA LEU A 556 21.63 -13.06 14.99
C LEU A 556 22.51 -13.91 14.08
N ASP A 557 23.00 -13.29 13.01
CA ASP A 557 24.16 -13.73 12.24
C ASP A 557 25.39 -13.01 12.79
N VAL A 558 26.35 -13.74 13.39
CA VAL A 558 27.63 -13.17 13.84
C VAL A 558 28.75 -13.70 12.96
N GLN A 559 29.33 -12.85 12.14
CA GLN A 559 30.47 -13.21 11.29
C GLN A 559 31.77 -13.09 12.08
N ILE A 560 32.54 -14.17 12.08
CA ILE A 560 33.92 -14.20 12.57
C ILE A 560 34.83 -14.14 11.36
N GLU A 561 35.76 -13.19 11.35
CA GLU A 561 36.84 -13.09 10.37
C GLU A 561 38.15 -13.52 11.03
N TYR A 562 38.84 -14.46 10.40
CA TYR A 562 40.13 -14.99 10.86
C TYR A 562 41.30 -14.28 10.19
N ARG A 563 42.48 -14.34 10.81
CA ARG A 563 43.72 -13.73 10.28
C ARG A 563 44.15 -14.25 8.92
N ASN A 564 43.84 -15.52 8.64
CA ASN A 564 44.14 -16.15 7.36
C ASN A 564 43.16 -15.75 6.24
N GLY A 565 42.16 -14.92 6.55
CA GLY A 565 41.14 -14.46 5.62
C GLY A 565 39.88 -15.32 5.59
N ASP A 566 39.88 -16.47 6.27
CA ASP A 566 38.69 -17.32 6.37
C ASP A 566 37.60 -16.63 7.19
N LYS A 567 36.36 -17.01 6.92
CA LYS A 567 35.17 -16.49 7.62
C LYS A 567 34.28 -17.64 8.04
N GLU A 568 33.58 -17.48 9.15
CA GLU A 568 32.42 -18.31 9.49
C GLU A 568 31.29 -17.45 10.07
N ILE A 569 30.05 -17.94 9.96
CA ILE A 569 28.87 -17.35 10.61
C ILE A 569 28.48 -18.22 11.81
N ILE A 570 28.40 -17.61 12.98
CA ILE A 570 27.68 -18.18 14.12
C ILE A 570 26.25 -17.67 14.06
N TYR A 571 25.30 -18.57 13.81
CA TYR A 571 23.88 -18.26 13.77
C TYR A 571 23.23 -18.57 15.11
N ILE A 572 22.62 -17.56 15.71
CA ILE A 572 21.89 -17.65 16.98
C ILE A 572 20.40 -17.47 16.67
N PRO A 573 19.60 -18.55 16.65
CA PRO A 573 18.17 -18.44 16.44
C PRO A 573 17.52 -17.62 17.57
N GLN A 574 16.39 -16.98 17.27
CA GLN A 574 15.58 -16.34 18.30
C GLN A 574 14.67 -17.39 18.96
N TYR A 575 14.68 -17.48 20.30
CA TYR A 575 13.94 -18.51 21.03
C TYR A 575 12.44 -18.55 20.72
N LEU A 576 11.83 -17.40 20.47
CA LEU A 576 10.40 -17.29 20.16
C LEU A 576 10.03 -17.75 18.75
N MET A 577 11.00 -17.98 17.86
CA MET A 577 10.71 -18.39 16.48
C MET A 577 10.49 -19.90 16.33
N PHE A 578 10.88 -20.72 17.32
CA PHE A 578 10.72 -22.18 17.30
C PHE A 578 11.22 -22.86 16.01
N GLY A 579 12.32 -22.35 15.45
CA GLY A 579 12.95 -22.86 14.24
C GLY A 579 14.14 -22.00 13.84
N GLU A 580 14.62 -22.18 12.61
CA GLU A 580 15.79 -21.46 12.08
C GLU A 580 15.61 -21.11 10.60
N LYS A 581 16.28 -20.05 10.14
CA LYS A 581 16.34 -19.72 8.72
C LYS A 581 17.29 -20.66 7.95
N PRO A 582 17.04 -20.91 6.66
CA PRO A 582 17.99 -21.65 5.82
C PRO A 582 19.33 -20.90 5.67
N VAL A 583 20.38 -21.62 5.28
CA VAL A 583 21.68 -21.01 4.94
C VAL A 583 21.53 -20.20 3.65
N GLU A 584 21.75 -18.88 3.72
CA GLU A 584 21.64 -17.96 2.57
C GLU A 584 22.90 -18.01 1.70
N ASP A 585 24.10 -17.83 2.29
CA ASP A 585 25.38 -17.94 1.59
C ASP A 585 26.08 -19.26 1.92
N LYS A 586 26.08 -20.19 0.96
CA LYS A 586 26.73 -21.51 1.11
C LYS A 586 28.26 -21.46 1.01
N SER A 587 28.84 -20.31 0.62
CA SER A 587 30.28 -20.15 0.53
C SER A 587 30.95 -19.86 1.87
N ILE A 588 30.20 -19.39 2.86
CA ILE A 588 30.67 -19.13 4.22
C ILE A 588 30.13 -20.24 5.15
N PRO A 589 31.00 -21.01 5.84
CA PRO A 589 30.56 -21.98 6.83
C PRO A 589 29.66 -21.35 7.90
N ARG A 590 28.55 -22.03 8.24
CA ARG A 590 27.62 -21.60 9.29
C ARG A 590 27.53 -22.64 10.41
N THR A 591 27.68 -22.20 11.65
CA THR A 591 27.39 -22.98 12.85
C THR A 591 26.14 -22.42 13.54
N THR A 592 25.06 -23.21 13.63
CA THR A 592 23.90 -22.86 14.46
C THR A 592 24.18 -23.23 15.92
N VAL A 593 23.92 -22.31 16.84
CA VAL A 593 24.00 -22.52 18.30
C VAL A 593 22.62 -22.47 18.96
N GLU A 594 22.55 -22.71 20.28
CA GLU A 594 21.29 -22.72 21.03
C GLU A 594 20.51 -21.39 20.90
N PRO A 595 19.18 -21.41 20.76
CA PRO A 595 18.41 -20.18 20.60
C PRO A 595 18.55 -19.21 21.79
N TRP A 596 18.68 -17.91 21.51
CA TRP A 596 18.78 -16.88 22.56
C TRP A 596 17.40 -16.62 23.17
N LYS A 597 17.24 -16.94 24.46
CA LYS A 597 16.04 -16.60 25.23
C LYS A 597 15.90 -15.08 25.39
N TRP A 598 14.79 -14.52 24.91
CA TRP A 598 14.51 -13.07 24.91
C TRP A 598 14.60 -12.37 26.30
N THR A 599 14.46 -13.13 27.38
CA THR A 599 14.58 -12.60 28.76
C THR A 599 16.02 -12.47 29.25
N HIS A 600 16.99 -13.02 28.52
CA HIS A 600 18.39 -13.02 28.92
C HIS A 600 19.09 -11.84 28.26
N PRO A 601 19.62 -10.86 29.01
CA PRO A 601 20.22 -9.66 28.41
C PRO A 601 21.56 -9.92 27.72
N THR A 602 22.19 -11.06 28.01
CA THR A 602 23.48 -11.45 27.42
C THR A 602 23.43 -12.89 26.92
N TYR A 603 24.24 -13.19 25.92
CA TYR A 603 24.40 -14.53 25.35
C TYR A 603 25.88 -14.82 25.11
N VAL A 604 26.31 -16.05 25.40
CA VAL A 604 27.72 -16.47 25.22
C VAL A 604 27.75 -17.66 24.28
N PHE A 605 28.56 -17.57 23.23
CA PHE A 605 28.92 -18.72 22.39
C PHE A 605 30.43 -18.95 22.41
N GLU A 606 30.81 -20.14 21.96
CA GLU A 606 32.18 -20.63 21.95
C GLU A 606 32.62 -20.94 20.52
N LEU A 607 33.85 -20.56 20.19
CA LEU A 607 34.53 -20.86 18.93
C LEU A 607 35.57 -21.97 19.14
N LYS A 608 35.83 -22.73 18.09
CA LYS A 608 36.88 -23.77 18.10
C LYS A 608 38.30 -23.21 18.02
N HIS A 609 38.44 -21.96 17.61
CA HIS A 609 39.70 -21.26 17.39
C HIS A 609 40.15 -20.47 18.62
N LYS A 610 41.45 -20.19 18.71
CA LYS A 610 42.02 -19.37 19.78
C LYS A 610 41.82 -17.89 19.50
N ILE A 611 41.85 -17.07 20.55
CA ILE A 611 41.57 -15.64 20.43
C ILE A 611 42.55 -14.94 19.49
N ILE A 612 43.79 -15.43 19.43
CA ILE A 612 44.87 -14.91 18.59
C ILE A 612 44.66 -15.19 17.09
N ASP A 613 43.75 -16.09 16.74
CA ASP A 613 43.43 -16.43 15.34
C ASP A 613 42.39 -15.47 14.75
N LEU A 614 41.65 -14.74 15.61
CA LEU A 614 40.57 -13.85 15.21
C LEU A 614 41.11 -12.49 14.78
N LYS A 615 40.57 -11.98 13.67
CA LYS A 615 40.79 -10.60 13.19
C LYS A 615 39.63 -9.68 13.58
N ALA A 616 38.39 -10.14 13.37
CA ALA A 616 37.20 -9.35 13.71
C ALA A 616 35.99 -10.24 14.01
N ALA A 617 35.04 -9.68 14.75
CA ALA A 617 33.69 -10.21 14.90
C ALA A 617 32.66 -9.11 14.57
N GLU A 618 31.61 -9.45 13.82
CA GLU A 618 30.58 -8.50 13.39
C GLU A 618 29.17 -9.11 13.48
N ILE A 619 28.27 -8.42 14.17
CA ILE A 619 26.84 -8.75 14.24
C ILE A 619 26.13 -8.18 13.01
N ASP A 620 25.35 -9.01 12.33
CA ASP A 620 24.62 -8.68 11.11
C ASP A 620 25.50 -7.98 10.06
N PRO A 621 26.43 -8.72 9.43
CA PRO A 621 27.26 -8.17 8.35
C PRO A 621 26.42 -7.75 7.14
N THR A 622 25.18 -8.26 7.01
CA THR A 622 24.27 -7.91 5.91
C THR A 622 23.59 -6.56 6.10
N GLN A 623 23.66 -6.00 7.31
CA GLN A 623 23.05 -4.71 7.66
C GLN A 623 21.54 -4.64 7.42
N ARG A 624 20.86 -5.79 7.50
CA ARG A 624 19.40 -5.89 7.30
C ARG A 624 18.61 -5.82 8.60
N MET A 625 19.26 -5.84 9.76
CA MET A 625 18.59 -5.49 11.02
C MET A 625 18.54 -3.98 11.16
N ALA A 626 17.39 -3.45 11.61
CA ALA A 626 17.23 -2.04 11.95
C ALA A 626 17.87 -1.70 13.31
N ASP A 627 19.12 -2.13 13.50
CA ASP A 627 19.92 -1.87 14.69
C ASP A 627 20.27 -0.38 14.79
N VAL A 628 19.82 0.25 15.87
CA VAL A 628 19.91 1.71 16.02
C VAL A 628 21.30 2.20 16.47
N ASP A 629 22.20 1.31 16.89
CA ASP A 629 23.59 1.64 17.25
C ASP A 629 24.62 0.64 16.71
N ARG A 630 24.81 0.67 15.39
CA ARG A 630 25.81 -0.19 14.71
C ARG A 630 27.27 -0.03 15.18
N LYS A 631 27.60 0.98 15.98
CA LYS A 631 28.97 1.18 16.48
C LYS A 631 29.40 0.06 17.42
N ASN A 632 28.45 -0.62 18.05
CA ASN A 632 28.72 -1.69 19.01
C ASN A 632 28.63 -3.11 18.37
N ASN A 633 28.22 -3.20 17.09
CA ASN A 633 28.07 -4.47 16.37
C ASN A 633 29.39 -5.08 15.91
N ARG A 634 30.48 -4.31 15.83
CA ARG A 634 31.75 -4.76 15.26
C ARG A 634 32.92 -4.56 16.21
N LEU A 635 33.69 -5.62 16.43
CA LEU A 635 34.91 -5.64 17.19
C LEU A 635 36.07 -6.04 16.26
N GLU A 636 37.02 -5.12 16.03
CA GLU A 636 38.31 -5.43 15.41
C GLU A 636 39.37 -5.64 16.48
N LEU A 637 40.22 -6.65 16.30
CA LEU A 637 41.29 -6.97 17.23
C LEU A 637 42.62 -6.43 16.70
N SER A 638 43.23 -5.53 17.47
CA SER A 638 44.54 -4.94 17.20
C SER A 638 45.60 -5.63 18.06
N TRP A 639 46.02 -6.83 17.69
CA TRP A 639 47.16 -7.51 18.30
C TRP A 639 48.37 -7.51 17.37
#